data_AF-B2AUC4-F1
#
_entry.id   AF-B2AUC4-F1
#
_cell.length_a   1.000
_cell.length_b   1.000
_cell.length_c   1.000
_cell.angle_alpha   90.00
_cell.angle_beta   90.00
_cell.angle_gamma   90.00
#
_symmetry.space_group_name_H-M   'P 1'
#
loop_
_entity.id
_entity.type
_entity.pdbx_description
1 polymer ?
#
loop_
_entity_poly.entity_id
_entity_poly.type
_entity_poly.pdbx_seq_one_letter_code
_entity_poly.pdbx_strand_id
1 'polypeptide(L)'
;MAYGRCQSRAFDPTASQSIACFRVGPCSFPQGGGHKKFWTRTCSSSWDILSFDISPFPELFFFLPHFPPKHQPQILCNRPNCTMKMKRKADSPADGRKAIKKRTKNTLSDEDAKARFRKGLFDKKVLEKYTSEYATSTPYKHSVIHELADDSLLRKVREEIKANVHFTPKETDIYKIHQSGDLANLDGLDDKALAKLPSLLALRDALYSQTFREYVSHITGCGPLSGRKTDMAINVYTPGCYLLCHDDVIGSRKVSYILYLTDPDTPWQPEWGGALRLFPVVDREGKDGEVAKTPLPDFVKSIPPAWNQLSFFAVQPGESFHDVEEVYHAASPEELEKNAGRIRMAISGWFHIPQVGEDGWVEGAEREAAHKSGLMQLQGNPDQHDQPQAKPIRVEKSKLEEDDFPLDESDLEFLLKYIAPTYLTPDTIERVAEHFEEEFSITLPDILHPRFAEKLRKHVEDQEKKPLPESSDEIEKGAWKVARPPHKHRYLYLQPGEEKTEESPLKELLEVLLPSRQFRLWLQMATRSTVESVDLLARRFRHGQDYTLATGHEGKPRLEVNIGLTPTTGWGDVEDDEDEEEEEEEEEEEESSEEEQPKKKGKNGAANGKGKEKANGKSANGSDAKGDAKGKGKGKGKGKAVEKEPEPEEELEVGGHEVYMAGDDDSNEDAAIYKTSDEDDNILFFQAASWNKMSIVLRDSGTLRFVKYVSQSAKGDRWDVSAMFEIEEQDEEPSSEEEGNGEASGVGVVDDSEEEFKGFSPSEDSDSD
;
A
#
# COMPACT_ATOMS: atom_id res chain seq x y z
N MET A 1 -37.24 24.23 10.00
CA MET A 1 -38.18 25.37 10.19
C MET A 1 -37.53 26.39 11.14
N ALA A 2 -37.86 27.69 11.00
CA ALA A 2 -37.74 28.79 11.98
C ALA A 2 -36.59 28.85 13.03
N TYR A 3 -35.67 29.81 12.81
CA TYR A 3 -35.15 30.83 13.76
C TYR A 3 -35.01 30.56 15.28
N GLY A 4 -33.79 30.78 15.82
CA GLY A 4 -33.52 30.95 17.27
C GLY A 4 -32.24 31.75 17.57
N ARG A 5 -32.33 32.83 18.37
CA ARG A 5 -31.27 33.85 18.61
C ARG A 5 -30.11 33.41 19.53
N CYS A 6 -28.89 33.72 19.10
CA CYS A 6 -27.91 34.62 19.73
C CYS A 6 -27.98 34.91 21.25
N GLN A 7 -26.90 34.65 22.00
CA GLN A 7 -26.13 35.72 22.70
C GLN A 7 -24.78 35.26 23.28
N SER A 8 -23.86 36.22 23.39
CA SER A 8 -22.48 36.08 23.92
C SER A 8 -22.37 36.49 25.39
N ARG A 9 -21.30 36.06 26.08
CA ARG A 9 -20.71 36.77 27.24
C ARG A 9 -19.29 36.30 27.53
N ALA A 10 -18.41 37.27 27.80
CA ALA A 10 -17.06 37.06 28.30
C ALA A 10 -17.02 37.09 29.84
N PHE A 11 -15.95 36.59 30.45
CA PHE A 11 -15.55 36.95 31.82
C PHE A 11 -14.02 36.99 31.98
N ASP A 12 -13.58 37.87 32.88
CA ASP A 12 -12.19 38.32 33.11
C ASP A 12 -11.58 37.61 34.35
N PRO A 13 -10.23 37.50 34.51
CA PRO A 13 -9.59 36.71 35.57
C PRO A 13 -9.14 37.55 36.79
N THR A 14 -8.88 36.92 37.95
CA THR A 14 -7.81 37.32 38.92
C THR A 14 -7.69 36.44 40.17
N ALA A 15 -6.45 36.34 40.69
CA ALA A 15 -6.05 36.15 42.12
C ALA A 15 -6.33 34.81 42.86
N SER A 16 -5.54 34.34 43.85
CA SER A 16 -4.11 34.58 44.21
C SER A 16 -3.64 33.62 45.34
N GLN A 17 -2.37 33.18 45.29
CA GLN A 17 -1.39 32.88 46.38
C GLN A 17 -1.78 32.17 47.71
N SER A 18 -1.08 31.07 48.02
CA SER A 18 -0.29 30.77 49.27
C SER A 18 0.37 29.38 49.11
N ILE A 19 1.68 29.10 49.27
CA ILE A 19 2.79 29.41 50.22
C ILE A 19 2.95 28.42 51.40
N ALA A 20 4.20 27.92 51.55
CA ALA A 20 4.84 27.10 52.60
C ALA A 20 4.96 25.57 52.29
N CYS A 21 6.13 24.96 52.04
CA CYS A 21 7.45 24.89 52.73
C CYS A 21 7.56 23.85 53.86
N PHE A 22 8.39 22.81 53.67
CA PHE A 22 9.37 22.18 54.62
C PHE A 22 9.97 20.97 53.85
N ARG A 23 11.27 20.74 53.55
CA ARG A 23 12.63 21.05 54.09
C ARG A 23 13.29 19.80 54.74
N VAL A 24 14.16 19.17 53.94
CA VAL A 24 15.44 18.46 54.22
C VAL A 24 15.73 17.95 55.65
N GLY A 25 16.13 16.67 55.76
CA GLY A 25 16.82 16.07 56.92
C GLY A 25 17.63 14.80 56.55
N PRO A 26 18.93 14.69 56.88
CA PRO A 26 19.80 13.54 56.50
C PRO A 26 20.24 12.63 57.68
N CYS A 27 21.05 11.60 57.35
CA CYS A 27 22.15 10.97 58.13
C CYS A 27 22.09 9.47 58.56
N SER A 28 23.10 8.72 58.08
CA SER A 28 23.99 7.78 58.80
C SER A 28 23.81 6.24 58.78
N PHE A 29 24.84 5.60 58.21
CA PHE A 29 25.41 4.23 58.42
C PHE A 29 25.81 3.96 59.90
N PRO A 30 26.15 2.72 60.38
CA PRO A 30 27.07 1.71 59.75
C PRO A 30 26.69 0.21 60.03
N GLN A 31 27.49 -0.88 59.86
CA GLN A 31 28.89 -1.13 59.44
C GLN A 31 29.14 -2.60 58.99
N GLY A 32 30.18 -2.86 58.16
CA GLY A 32 30.91 -4.16 58.06
C GLY A 32 30.57 -5.09 56.87
N GLY A 33 31.51 -5.81 56.22
CA GLY A 33 32.98 -5.74 56.26
C GLY A 33 33.71 -7.04 55.81
N GLY A 34 34.62 -6.95 54.81
CA GLY A 34 35.59 -8.00 54.40
C GLY A 34 35.44 -8.49 52.94
N HIS A 35 36.28 -8.14 51.95
CA HIS A 35 37.65 -8.62 51.63
C HIS A 35 37.78 -10.16 51.43
N LYS A 36 38.48 -10.74 50.44
CA LYS A 36 39.09 -10.39 49.12
C LYS A 36 39.87 -11.64 48.64
N LYS A 37 39.83 -11.96 47.33
CA LYS A 37 40.92 -12.55 46.48
C LYS A 37 41.34 -14.05 46.50
N PHE A 38 41.45 -14.58 45.25
CA PHE A 38 42.54 -15.38 44.62
C PHE A 38 42.77 -16.90 44.92
N TRP A 39 42.65 -17.73 43.87
CA TRP A 39 43.66 -18.66 43.24
C TRP A 39 42.90 -19.58 42.24
N THR A 40 43.09 -19.53 40.92
CA THR A 40 44.12 -20.16 40.04
C THR A 40 44.34 -21.69 40.14
N ARG A 41 44.28 -22.33 38.95
CA ARG A 41 45.13 -23.43 38.40
C ARG A 41 44.65 -24.91 38.33
N THR A 42 44.30 -25.32 37.09
CA THR A 42 44.89 -26.40 36.24
C THR A 42 44.81 -27.90 36.57
N CYS A 43 44.81 -28.68 35.46
CA CYS A 43 45.17 -30.11 35.29
C CYS A 43 44.12 -31.18 35.65
N SER A 44 44.04 -32.34 34.99
CA SER A 44 44.58 -32.79 33.68
C SER A 44 44.11 -34.21 33.32
N SER A 45 43.95 -34.49 32.02
CA SER A 45 44.34 -35.71 31.28
C SER A 45 43.85 -37.12 31.67
N SER A 46 43.67 -37.93 30.61
CA SER A 46 43.90 -39.39 30.50
C SER A 46 42.71 -40.33 30.64
N TRP A 47 42.60 -41.45 29.92
CA TRP A 47 43.14 -42.02 28.64
C TRP A 47 42.48 -43.44 28.55
N ASP A 48 42.83 -44.24 27.53
CA ASP A 48 42.48 -45.67 27.33
C ASP A 48 41.05 -45.93 26.78
N ILE A 49 40.84 -46.39 25.53
CA ILE A 49 41.39 -47.53 24.74
C ILE A 49 40.90 -48.91 25.22
N LEU A 50 40.16 -49.58 24.35
CA LEU A 50 40.28 -51.02 24.09
C LEU A 50 39.86 -51.32 22.63
N SER A 51 40.41 -52.38 22.05
CA SER A 51 40.38 -52.67 20.60
C SER A 51 40.13 -54.16 20.32
N PHE A 52 40.17 -54.56 19.03
CA PHE A 52 40.16 -55.93 18.46
C PHE A 52 38.77 -56.62 18.27
N ASP A 53 38.50 -57.44 17.23
CA ASP A 53 39.04 -57.56 15.85
C ASP A 53 38.30 -58.66 15.01
N ILE A 54 38.57 -58.73 13.70
CA ILE A 54 38.67 -59.96 12.85
C ILE A 54 37.40 -60.79 12.43
N SER A 55 37.01 -60.61 11.14
CA SER A 55 36.87 -61.65 10.06
C SER A 55 35.66 -62.64 10.00
N PRO A 56 35.45 -63.41 8.87
CA PRO A 56 35.34 -62.98 7.45
C PRO A 56 34.24 -63.73 6.59
N PHE A 57 34.12 -63.35 5.30
CA PHE A 57 33.63 -64.03 4.06
C PHE A 57 33.44 -65.59 4.03
N PRO A 58 32.61 -66.21 3.13
CA PRO A 58 32.64 -65.96 1.67
C PRO A 58 31.37 -66.19 0.77
N GLU A 59 31.61 -65.96 -0.53
CA GLU A 59 30.83 -66.09 -1.80
C GLU A 59 29.90 -67.32 -2.01
N LEU A 60 28.94 -67.19 -2.96
CA LEU A 60 28.86 -68.08 -4.15
C LEU A 60 27.95 -67.58 -5.30
N PHE A 61 28.29 -67.99 -6.53
CA PHE A 61 27.74 -67.64 -7.86
C PHE A 61 26.37 -68.30 -8.20
N PHE A 62 25.66 -67.85 -9.26
CA PHE A 62 25.52 -68.60 -10.55
C PHE A 62 24.62 -67.91 -11.65
N PHE A 63 25.25 -67.61 -12.80
CA PHE A 63 24.81 -67.74 -14.21
C PHE A 63 23.64 -66.94 -14.88
N LEU A 64 24.04 -66.20 -15.92
CA LEU A 64 23.33 -65.71 -17.13
C LEU A 64 22.91 -66.84 -18.10
N PRO A 65 21.95 -66.66 -19.05
CA PRO A 65 22.30 -66.13 -20.39
C PRO A 65 21.24 -65.36 -21.26
N HIS A 66 21.77 -64.39 -22.02
CA HIS A 66 21.47 -64.02 -23.43
C HIS A 66 20.48 -62.88 -23.84
N PHE A 67 21.09 -61.90 -24.52
CA PHE A 67 20.64 -60.73 -25.32
C PHE A 67 20.01 -61.12 -26.70
N PRO A 68 19.47 -60.22 -27.58
CA PRO A 68 19.93 -58.85 -27.93
C PRO A 68 18.82 -57.77 -28.25
N PRO A 69 19.18 -56.52 -28.66
CA PRO A 69 18.49 -55.30 -28.19
C PRO A 69 17.92 -54.36 -29.29
N LYS A 70 17.26 -53.25 -28.89
CA LYS A 70 17.20 -51.99 -29.68
C LYS A 70 17.14 -50.70 -28.83
N HIS A 71 18.06 -49.79 -29.16
CA HIS A 71 18.03 -48.31 -29.09
C HIS A 71 17.63 -47.55 -27.80
N GLN A 72 18.67 -47.09 -27.08
CA GLN A 72 18.81 -45.65 -26.77
C GLN A 72 19.82 -45.01 -27.75
N PRO A 73 19.99 -43.67 -27.72
CA PRO A 73 21.31 -43.18 -27.29
C PRO A 73 21.23 -42.05 -26.24
N GLN A 74 21.99 -42.20 -25.16
CA GLN A 74 22.33 -41.12 -24.24
C GLN A 74 23.43 -40.21 -24.80
N ILE A 75 23.52 -39.03 -24.20
CA ILE A 75 24.66 -38.10 -24.27
C ILE A 75 25.91 -38.78 -23.66
N LEU A 76 27.10 -38.55 -24.22
CA LEU A 76 28.36 -38.80 -23.50
C LEU A 76 29.51 -37.92 -23.98
N CYS A 77 30.30 -37.49 -23.01
CA CYS A 77 31.37 -36.49 -23.07
C CYS A 77 32.58 -36.90 -23.94
N ASN A 78 33.36 -35.93 -24.44
CA ASN A 78 34.62 -35.58 -23.77
C ASN A 78 35.37 -34.32 -24.28
N ARG A 79 36.21 -33.79 -23.37
CA ARG A 79 37.17 -32.66 -23.42
C ARG A 79 38.14 -32.71 -24.64
N PRO A 80 38.79 -31.60 -25.11
CA PRO A 80 39.66 -30.74 -24.28
C PRO A 80 39.89 -29.24 -24.67
N ASN A 81 40.57 -28.53 -23.75
CA ASN A 81 41.38 -27.30 -23.90
C ASN A 81 41.33 -26.49 -25.22
N CYS A 82 40.82 -25.25 -25.19
CA CYS A 82 41.48 -24.10 -25.86
C CYS A 82 40.92 -22.72 -25.48
N THR A 83 41.81 -21.86 -24.98
CA THR A 83 41.93 -20.41 -25.25
C THR A 83 40.68 -19.59 -25.66
N MET A 84 40.37 -18.55 -24.87
CA MET A 84 39.49 -17.44 -25.28
C MET A 84 39.86 -16.93 -26.68
N LYS A 85 38.87 -16.79 -27.56
CA LYS A 85 39.02 -16.16 -28.88
C LYS A 85 37.93 -15.11 -29.11
N MET A 86 38.33 -13.85 -29.02
CA MET A 86 37.54 -12.73 -29.50
C MET A 86 37.18 -12.91 -30.99
N LYS A 87 35.91 -12.72 -31.33
CA LYS A 87 35.39 -12.48 -32.69
C LYS A 87 34.03 -11.79 -32.60
N ARG A 88 33.72 -10.74 -33.35
CA ARG A 88 34.57 -9.74 -34.04
C ARG A 88 33.64 -8.56 -34.35
N LYS A 89 34.14 -7.31 -34.26
CA LYS A 89 33.40 -6.13 -34.72
C LYS A 89 32.90 -6.31 -36.16
N ALA A 90 31.68 -5.86 -36.42
CA ALA A 90 31.28 -5.39 -37.73
C ALA A 90 31.40 -3.85 -37.74
N ASP A 91 32.37 -3.31 -38.47
CA ASP A 91 32.52 -1.87 -38.69
C ASP A 91 31.69 -1.44 -39.91
N SER A 92 30.82 -0.45 -39.76
CA SER A 92 30.57 0.67 -40.71
C SER A 92 29.25 1.41 -40.40
N PRO A 93 29.14 2.73 -40.64
CA PRO A 93 30.18 3.76 -40.65
C PRO A 93 29.94 4.81 -39.55
N ALA A 94 30.99 5.55 -39.18
CA ALA A 94 30.87 6.68 -38.27
C ALA A 94 30.20 7.87 -38.96
N ASP A 95 28.89 8.04 -38.76
CA ASP A 95 28.21 9.30 -39.06
C ASP A 95 28.23 10.21 -37.83
N GLY A 96 28.56 11.49 -38.04
CA GLY A 96 29.02 12.40 -37.00
C GLY A 96 27.90 12.89 -36.08
N ARG A 97 27.53 12.10 -35.06
CA ARG A 97 26.74 12.59 -33.92
C ARG A 97 27.51 13.70 -33.20
N LYS A 98 27.23 14.95 -33.58
CA LYS A 98 27.65 16.14 -32.82
C LYS A 98 27.24 15.94 -31.37
N ALA A 99 28.17 16.17 -30.45
CA ALA A 99 27.86 16.21 -29.02
C ALA A 99 26.64 17.12 -28.80
N ILE A 100 25.63 16.60 -28.10
CA ILE A 100 24.45 17.36 -27.70
C ILE A 100 24.96 18.51 -26.84
N LYS A 101 24.92 19.74 -27.38
CA LYS A 101 25.17 20.93 -26.58
C LYS A 101 24.09 20.97 -25.51
N LYS A 102 24.47 20.81 -24.24
CA LYS A 102 23.61 21.21 -23.11
C LYS A 102 23.05 22.60 -23.44
N ARG A 103 21.73 22.71 -23.62
CA ARG A 103 21.08 24.01 -23.82
C ARG A 103 21.41 24.85 -22.61
N THR A 104 22.06 26.00 -22.81
CA THR A 104 22.14 27.02 -21.78
C THR A 104 20.70 27.36 -21.40
N LYS A 105 20.26 26.98 -20.18
CA LYS A 105 18.95 27.43 -19.64
C LYS A 105 18.97 28.95 -19.70
N ASN A 106 18.16 29.54 -20.58
CA ASN A 106 18.00 30.99 -20.64
C ASN A 106 17.43 31.43 -19.28
N THR A 107 18.23 32.15 -18.50
CA THR A 107 17.71 32.82 -17.30
C THR A 107 16.65 33.82 -17.73
N LEU A 108 15.38 33.49 -17.44
CA LEU A 108 14.23 34.36 -17.64
C LEU A 108 14.48 35.69 -16.91
N SER A 109 14.18 36.83 -17.55
CA SER A 109 14.34 38.13 -16.90
C SER A 109 13.37 38.26 -15.72
N ASP A 110 13.68 39.13 -14.76
CA ASP A 110 12.80 39.36 -13.60
C ASP A 110 11.44 39.94 -14.04
N GLU A 111 11.43 40.82 -15.05
CA GLU A 111 10.21 41.35 -15.65
C GLU A 111 9.40 40.27 -16.37
N ASP A 112 10.04 39.41 -17.19
CA ASP A 112 9.37 38.32 -17.91
C ASP A 112 8.83 37.26 -16.95
N ALA A 113 9.56 36.96 -15.87
CA ALA A 113 9.13 36.05 -14.81
C ALA A 113 7.90 36.60 -14.09
N LYS A 114 7.95 37.86 -13.62
CA LYS A 114 6.83 38.54 -12.94
C LYS A 114 5.57 38.60 -13.80
N ALA A 115 5.72 38.74 -15.12
CA ALA A 115 4.60 38.75 -16.06
C ALA A 115 3.87 37.41 -16.22
N ARG A 116 4.38 36.29 -15.68
CA ARG A 116 3.72 34.97 -15.67
C ARG A 116 2.87 34.72 -14.42
N PHE A 117 2.97 35.56 -13.41
CA PHE A 117 2.21 35.47 -12.16
C PHE A 117 1.08 36.51 -12.11
N ARG A 118 0.15 36.37 -11.17
CA ARG A 118 -0.88 37.41 -10.97
C ARG A 118 -0.25 38.76 -10.64
N LYS A 119 -0.92 39.83 -11.04
CA LYS A 119 -0.52 41.20 -10.72
C LYS A 119 -0.55 41.41 -9.20
N GLY A 120 0.53 41.98 -8.66
CA GLY A 120 0.67 42.26 -7.23
C GLY A 120 1.12 41.08 -6.36
N LEU A 121 1.40 39.89 -6.91
CA LEU A 121 1.91 38.75 -6.12
C LEU A 121 3.19 39.12 -5.35
N PHE A 122 4.11 39.82 -6.02
CA PHE A 122 5.40 40.26 -5.50
C PHE A 122 5.35 41.58 -4.73
N ASP A 123 4.16 42.14 -4.47
CA ASP A 123 4.04 43.35 -3.67
C ASP A 123 4.47 43.05 -2.23
N LYS A 124 5.28 43.93 -1.63
CA LYS A 124 5.83 43.74 -0.28
C LYS A 124 4.78 43.38 0.78
N LYS A 125 3.58 43.98 0.71
CA LYS A 125 2.47 43.67 1.64
C LYS A 125 1.92 42.24 1.48
N VAL A 126 1.93 41.71 0.26
CA VAL A 126 1.46 40.34 -0.05
C VAL A 126 2.50 39.33 0.40
N LEU A 127 3.78 39.62 0.19
CA LEU A 127 4.90 38.84 0.72
C LEU A 127 4.89 38.79 2.26
N GLU A 128 4.80 39.95 2.92
CA GLU A 128 4.73 40.06 4.39
C GLU A 128 3.51 39.30 4.97
N LYS A 129 2.38 39.32 4.27
CA LYS A 129 1.17 38.55 4.63
C LYS A 129 1.48 37.06 4.60
N TYR A 130 1.95 36.51 3.47
CA TYR A 130 2.18 35.07 3.36
C TYR A 130 3.31 34.58 4.26
N THR A 131 4.33 35.39 4.52
CA THR A 131 5.39 35.10 5.50
C THR A 131 4.80 34.98 6.92
N SER A 132 3.85 35.86 7.28
CA SER A 132 3.17 35.82 8.58
C SER A 132 2.21 34.64 8.70
N GLU A 133 1.46 34.33 7.63
CA GLU A 133 0.57 33.16 7.56
C GLU A 133 1.38 31.85 7.68
N TYR A 134 2.48 31.71 6.94
CA TYR A 134 3.40 30.56 7.04
C TYR A 134 4.00 30.41 8.44
N ALA A 135 4.53 31.50 9.02
CA ALA A 135 5.14 31.48 10.35
C ALA A 135 4.15 31.06 11.46
N THR A 136 2.85 31.29 11.27
CA THR A 136 1.79 30.99 12.26
C THR A 136 0.98 29.72 11.95
N SER A 137 1.20 29.06 10.82
CA SER A 137 0.44 27.87 10.43
C SER A 137 0.73 26.64 11.31
N THR A 138 -0.23 25.72 11.34
CA THR A 138 -0.22 24.42 12.05
C THR A 138 -0.93 23.35 11.21
N PRO A 139 -0.60 22.05 11.31
CA PRO A 139 0.28 21.41 12.29
C PRO A 139 1.75 21.80 12.15
N TYR A 140 2.27 21.84 10.92
CA TYR A 140 3.59 22.36 10.59
C TYR A 140 3.50 23.57 9.64
N LYS A 141 4.66 24.07 9.20
CA LYS A 141 4.79 25.33 8.46
C LYS A 141 4.47 25.14 6.97
N HIS A 142 3.35 25.73 6.54
CA HIS A 142 2.79 25.61 5.20
C HIS A 142 2.13 26.92 4.77
N SER A 143 1.97 27.13 3.46
CA SER A 143 1.32 28.31 2.88
C SER A 143 0.39 27.92 1.75
N VAL A 144 -0.66 28.73 1.54
CA VAL A 144 -1.65 28.56 0.46
C VAL A 144 -1.81 29.90 -0.27
N ILE A 145 -1.35 29.96 -1.52
CA ILE A 145 -1.46 31.12 -2.39
C ILE A 145 -2.56 30.86 -3.41
N HIS A 146 -3.72 31.51 -3.23
CA HIS A 146 -4.77 31.54 -4.25
C HIS A 146 -4.37 32.48 -5.40
N GLU A 147 -4.76 32.12 -6.64
CA GLU A 147 -4.49 32.86 -7.88
C GLU A 147 -2.98 33.10 -8.11
N LEU A 148 -2.16 32.05 -8.13
CA LEU A 148 -0.71 32.18 -8.30
C LEU A 148 -0.31 32.78 -9.66
N ALA A 149 -0.67 32.08 -10.74
CA ALA A 149 -0.26 32.35 -12.10
C ALA A 149 -1.17 33.37 -12.80
N ASP A 150 -0.72 33.94 -13.92
CA ASP A 150 -1.61 34.61 -14.86
C ASP A 150 -2.66 33.62 -15.39
N ASP A 151 -3.95 33.97 -15.29
CA ASP A 151 -5.05 33.06 -15.63
C ASP A 151 -5.04 32.68 -17.12
N SER A 152 -4.64 33.60 -18.02
CA SER A 152 -4.55 33.30 -19.45
C SER A 152 -3.37 32.38 -19.79
N LEU A 153 -2.30 32.41 -19.00
CA LEU A 153 -1.24 31.41 -19.07
C LEU A 153 -1.74 30.06 -18.55
N LEU A 154 -2.29 30.00 -17.34
CA LEU A 154 -2.64 28.72 -16.71
C LEU A 154 -3.76 27.99 -17.45
N ARG A 155 -4.75 28.71 -17.99
CA ARG A 155 -5.77 28.10 -18.88
C ARG A 155 -5.13 27.46 -20.12
N LYS A 156 -4.12 28.08 -20.74
CA LYS A 156 -3.37 27.47 -21.87
C LYS A 156 -2.56 26.26 -21.43
N VAL A 157 -1.94 26.30 -20.25
CA VAL A 157 -1.22 25.15 -19.67
C VAL A 157 -2.17 23.96 -19.52
N ARG A 158 -3.37 24.15 -18.95
CA ARG A 158 -4.36 23.07 -18.80
C ARG A 158 -4.82 22.50 -20.13
N GLU A 159 -5.08 23.34 -21.14
CA GLU A 159 -5.47 22.85 -22.47
C GLU A 159 -4.31 22.19 -23.23
N GLU A 160 -3.07 22.66 -23.06
CA GLU A 160 -1.86 21.99 -23.59
C GLU A 160 -1.69 20.60 -22.99
N ILE A 161 -1.87 20.45 -21.67
CA ILE A 161 -1.82 19.16 -20.98
C ILE A 161 -2.90 18.22 -21.53
N LYS A 162 -4.18 18.63 -21.48
CA LYS A 162 -5.33 17.84 -21.95
C LYS A 162 -5.21 17.37 -23.41
N ALA A 163 -4.57 18.17 -24.27
CA ALA A 163 -4.45 17.86 -25.69
C ALA A 163 -3.21 17.06 -26.10
N ASN A 164 -2.17 17.00 -25.24
CA ASN A 164 -0.86 16.47 -25.65
C ASN A 164 -0.17 15.53 -24.66
N VAL A 165 -0.68 15.39 -23.43
CA VAL A 165 -0.10 14.54 -22.38
C VAL A 165 -0.97 13.30 -22.21
N HIS A 166 -0.34 12.13 -22.27
CA HIS A 166 -0.97 10.87 -21.89
C HIS A 166 -0.71 10.60 -20.39
N PHE A 167 -1.66 9.95 -19.73
CA PHE A 167 -1.56 9.56 -18.33
C PHE A 167 -1.89 8.07 -18.23
N THR A 168 -1.01 7.32 -17.59
CA THR A 168 -1.21 5.90 -17.31
C THR A 168 -1.76 5.79 -15.88
N PRO A 169 -2.81 4.98 -15.62
CA PRO A 169 -3.16 4.62 -14.25
C PRO A 169 -1.98 3.90 -13.59
N LYS A 170 -1.73 4.19 -12.32
CA LYS A 170 -0.77 3.48 -11.48
C LYS A 170 -1.36 3.25 -10.11
N GLU A 171 -1.18 2.05 -9.60
CA GLU A 171 -1.66 1.67 -8.29
C GLU A 171 -0.59 0.88 -7.52
N THR A 172 -0.32 1.36 -6.31
CA THR A 172 0.63 0.80 -5.34
C THR A 172 -0.11 0.49 -4.05
N ASP A 173 0.56 0.02 -3.01
CA ASP A 173 0.02 0.06 -1.65
C ASP A 173 -0.46 1.47 -1.23
N ILE A 174 0.36 2.50 -1.48
CA ILE A 174 0.22 3.86 -0.94
C ILE A 174 -0.60 4.82 -1.82
N TYR A 175 -0.84 4.54 -3.10
CA TYR A 175 -1.62 5.42 -3.97
C TYR A 175 -2.44 4.70 -5.06
N LYS A 176 -3.42 5.42 -5.62
CA LYS A 176 -4.09 5.14 -6.89
C LYS A 176 -4.20 6.46 -7.64
N ILE A 177 -3.47 6.64 -8.74
CA ILE A 177 -3.37 7.91 -9.48
C ILE A 177 -3.21 7.69 -10.99
N HIS A 178 -3.53 8.71 -11.79
CA HIS A 178 -3.10 8.76 -13.19
C HIS A 178 -1.85 9.66 -13.30
N GLN A 179 -0.71 9.05 -13.62
CA GLN A 179 0.59 9.73 -13.71
C GLN A 179 1.04 9.86 -15.16
N SER A 180 1.59 11.02 -15.53
CA SER A 180 2.22 11.21 -16.83
C SER A 180 3.66 10.68 -16.83
N GLY A 181 3.85 9.41 -17.22
CA GLY A 181 5.17 8.75 -17.25
C GLY A 181 6.23 9.51 -18.08
N ASP A 182 5.82 10.11 -19.20
CA ASP A 182 6.68 10.88 -20.10
C ASP A 182 7.27 12.18 -19.48
N LEU A 183 6.71 12.65 -18.37
CA LEU A 183 6.93 14.02 -17.85
C LEU A 183 7.74 14.11 -16.55
N ALA A 184 8.18 12.97 -15.98
CA ALA A 184 8.97 12.93 -14.74
C ALA A 184 10.19 13.88 -14.75
N ASN A 185 10.72 14.19 -15.94
CA ASN A 185 11.41 15.46 -16.17
C ASN A 185 10.99 16.04 -17.53
N LEU A 186 10.37 17.23 -17.56
CA LEU A 186 10.10 17.98 -18.80
C LEU A 186 11.34 18.14 -19.69
N ASP A 187 12.53 18.29 -19.12
CA ASP A 187 13.80 18.39 -19.86
C ASP A 187 14.24 17.07 -20.53
N GLY A 188 13.56 15.94 -20.26
CA GLY A 188 13.77 14.62 -20.89
C GLY A 188 12.90 14.36 -22.14
N LEU A 189 11.86 15.15 -22.38
CA LEU A 189 11.02 15.06 -23.57
C LEU A 189 11.77 15.43 -24.86
N ASP A 190 11.39 14.84 -25.99
CA ASP A 190 11.94 15.21 -27.29
C ASP A 190 11.51 16.63 -27.73
N ASP A 191 12.30 17.27 -28.60
CA ASP A 191 12.03 18.64 -29.05
C ASP A 191 10.65 18.77 -29.74
N LYS A 192 10.02 17.68 -30.22
CA LYS A 192 8.68 17.69 -30.84
C LYS A 192 7.58 17.69 -29.79
N ALA A 193 7.71 16.90 -28.73
CA ALA A 193 6.79 16.91 -27.59
C ALA A 193 6.87 18.25 -26.87
N LEU A 194 8.08 18.77 -26.62
CA LEU A 194 8.27 20.09 -26.02
C LEU A 194 7.69 21.23 -26.87
N ALA A 195 7.73 21.14 -28.20
CA ALA A 195 7.12 22.13 -29.08
C ALA A 195 5.58 22.19 -28.98
N LYS A 196 4.93 21.17 -28.42
CA LYS A 196 3.48 21.15 -28.14
C LYS A 196 3.11 21.75 -26.78
N LEU A 197 4.09 21.96 -25.89
CA LEU A 197 3.90 22.35 -24.50
C LEU A 197 4.53 23.73 -24.13
N PRO A 198 4.42 24.79 -24.99
CA PRO A 198 5.15 26.04 -24.77
C PRO A 198 4.65 26.86 -23.58
N SER A 199 3.37 26.78 -23.21
CA SER A 199 2.83 27.46 -22.01
C SER A 199 3.24 26.72 -20.75
N LEU A 200 3.26 25.38 -20.76
CA LEU A 200 3.76 24.57 -19.65
C LEU A 200 5.25 24.82 -19.38
N LEU A 201 6.06 24.93 -20.43
CA LEU A 201 7.47 25.37 -20.33
C LEU A 201 7.58 26.79 -19.74
N ALA A 202 6.76 27.73 -20.19
CA ALA A 202 6.76 29.10 -19.66
C ALA A 202 6.33 29.17 -18.18
N LEU A 203 5.43 28.29 -17.74
CA LEU A 203 5.05 28.15 -16.32
C LEU A 203 6.21 27.58 -15.50
N ARG A 204 6.82 26.48 -15.94
CA ARG A 204 8.00 25.87 -15.30
C ARG A 204 9.13 26.89 -15.14
N ASP A 205 9.49 27.58 -16.22
CA ASP A 205 10.59 28.55 -16.23
C ASP A 205 10.29 29.76 -15.32
N ALA A 206 9.01 30.09 -15.09
CA ALA A 206 8.59 31.09 -14.11
C ALA A 206 8.66 30.56 -12.67
N LEU A 207 8.21 29.34 -12.39
CA LEU A 207 8.30 28.72 -11.06
C LEU A 207 9.75 28.54 -10.61
N TYR A 208 10.66 28.16 -11.50
CA TYR A 208 12.09 27.99 -11.19
C TYR A 208 12.94 29.26 -11.43
N SER A 209 12.30 30.38 -11.80
CA SER A 209 12.96 31.68 -11.91
C SER A 209 13.61 32.10 -10.58
N GLN A 210 14.64 32.94 -10.64
CA GLN A 210 15.24 33.51 -9.43
C GLN A 210 14.22 34.28 -8.60
N THR A 211 13.38 35.08 -9.26
CA THR A 211 12.30 35.85 -8.64
C THR A 211 11.36 35.01 -7.79
N PHE A 212 10.90 33.86 -8.30
CA PHE A 212 9.97 33.02 -7.54
C PHE A 212 10.67 32.18 -6.46
N ARG A 213 11.89 31.67 -6.73
CA ARG A 213 12.69 30.98 -5.71
C ARG A 213 13.05 31.87 -4.52
N GLU A 214 13.39 33.13 -4.76
CA GLU A 214 13.62 34.12 -3.69
C GLU A 214 12.33 34.40 -2.91
N TYR A 215 11.18 34.51 -3.59
CA TYR A 215 9.87 34.70 -2.97
C TYR A 215 9.47 33.54 -2.05
N VAL A 216 9.61 32.29 -2.52
CA VAL A 216 9.38 31.08 -1.71
C VAL A 216 10.37 31.01 -0.55
N SER A 217 11.67 31.19 -0.81
CA SER A 217 12.72 31.18 0.22
C SER A 217 12.49 32.25 1.31
N HIS A 218 11.90 33.39 0.98
CA HIS A 218 11.58 34.44 1.94
C HIS A 218 10.38 34.07 2.82
N ILE A 219 9.35 33.44 2.24
CA ILE A 219 8.17 33.00 3.00
C ILE A 219 8.54 31.84 3.94
N THR A 220 9.29 30.86 3.45
CA THR A 220 9.60 29.64 4.22
C THR A 220 10.77 29.81 5.20
N GLY A 221 11.68 30.75 4.93
CA GLY A 221 12.96 30.85 5.63
C GLY A 221 13.94 29.73 5.33
N CYS A 222 13.68 28.85 4.34
CA CYS A 222 14.53 27.69 4.06
C CYS A 222 15.93 28.04 3.49
N GLY A 223 16.15 29.30 3.12
CA GLY A 223 17.34 29.73 2.37
C GLY A 223 17.35 29.23 0.91
N PRO A 224 18.46 29.42 0.18
CA PRO A 224 18.51 29.27 -1.28
C PRO A 224 18.01 27.92 -1.82
N LEU A 225 17.45 27.96 -3.03
CA LEU A 225 16.80 26.84 -3.73
C LEU A 225 17.39 26.71 -5.15
N SER A 226 17.54 25.48 -5.67
CA SER A 226 18.02 25.26 -7.05
C SER A 226 17.04 25.81 -8.09
N GLY A 227 17.56 26.49 -9.10
CA GLY A 227 16.84 26.81 -10.35
C GLY A 227 17.21 25.88 -11.51
N ARG A 228 18.32 25.13 -11.41
CA ARG A 228 18.73 24.16 -12.41
C ARG A 228 18.02 22.81 -12.27
N LYS A 229 17.91 22.29 -11.04
CA LYS A 229 17.28 21.03 -10.70
C LYS A 229 15.77 21.26 -10.56
N THR A 230 15.12 21.15 -11.71
CA THR A 230 13.66 21.25 -11.88
C THR A 230 13.06 19.87 -11.72
N ASP A 231 12.17 19.67 -10.74
CA ASP A 231 11.50 18.40 -10.46
C ASP A 231 10.01 18.68 -10.36
N MET A 232 9.25 18.26 -11.37
CA MET A 232 7.86 18.65 -11.55
C MET A 232 7.11 17.59 -12.35
N ALA A 233 6.11 16.98 -11.72
CA ALA A 233 5.24 15.96 -12.30
C ALA A 233 3.80 16.49 -12.45
N ILE A 234 3.03 15.88 -13.35
CA ILE A 234 1.60 16.15 -13.50
C ILE A 234 0.85 14.89 -13.09
N ASN A 235 -0.02 15.04 -12.11
CA ASN A 235 -0.82 13.96 -11.56
C ASN A 235 -2.31 14.31 -11.70
N VAL A 236 -3.10 13.34 -12.14
CA VAL A 236 -4.55 13.45 -12.27
C VAL A 236 -5.20 12.45 -11.32
N TYR A 237 -6.08 12.94 -10.48
CA TYR A 237 -6.90 12.16 -9.58
C TYR A 237 -8.34 12.22 -10.11
N THR A 238 -8.86 11.06 -10.47
CA THR A 238 -10.25 10.77 -10.85
C THR A 238 -10.99 10.19 -9.63
N PRO A 239 -12.32 9.99 -9.66
CA PRO A 239 -13.02 9.24 -8.61
C PRO A 239 -12.30 7.93 -8.24
N GLY A 240 -12.15 7.68 -6.93
CA GLY A 240 -11.42 6.54 -6.37
C GLY A 240 -9.89 6.74 -6.26
N CYS A 241 -9.33 7.81 -6.80
CA CYS A 241 -7.89 8.12 -6.67
C CYS A 241 -7.55 8.79 -5.32
N TYR A 242 -6.41 8.42 -4.74
CA TYR A 242 -5.86 8.94 -3.48
C TYR A 242 -4.33 8.78 -3.43
N LEU A 243 -3.71 9.40 -2.43
CA LEU A 243 -2.31 9.17 -2.02
C LEU A 243 -2.25 9.25 -0.51
N LEU A 244 -1.79 8.19 0.16
CA LEU A 244 -1.86 8.03 1.62
C LEU A 244 -0.73 8.80 2.36
N CYS A 245 -0.63 8.61 3.68
CA CYS A 245 0.18 9.46 4.55
C CYS A 245 1.69 9.28 4.33
N HIS A 246 2.39 10.37 3.97
CA HIS A 246 3.85 10.39 3.74
C HIS A 246 4.45 11.76 4.10
N ASP A 247 5.79 11.87 4.26
CA ASP A 247 6.46 13.11 4.70
C ASP A 247 7.22 13.88 3.61
N ASP A 248 7.31 13.32 2.39
CA ASP A 248 7.99 13.86 1.20
C ASP A 248 9.54 13.91 1.26
N VAL A 249 10.14 13.21 2.23
CA VAL A 249 11.56 13.34 2.58
C VAL A 249 12.43 12.42 1.70
N ILE A 250 12.69 12.86 0.47
CA ILE A 250 13.50 12.11 -0.49
C ILE A 250 14.71 12.93 -0.99
N GLY A 251 15.91 12.38 -0.76
CA GLY A 251 17.19 12.81 -1.33
C GLY A 251 17.62 14.25 -1.05
N SER A 252 17.15 15.19 -1.88
CA SER A 252 17.57 16.60 -1.88
C SER A 252 16.40 17.59 -1.98
N ARG A 253 15.16 17.09 -1.85
CA ARG A 253 13.94 17.89 -1.79
C ARG A 253 14.00 18.82 -0.57
N LYS A 254 13.52 20.05 -0.72
CA LYS A 254 13.67 21.10 0.31
C LYS A 254 12.38 21.91 0.54
N VAL A 255 11.61 22.14 -0.52
CA VAL A 255 10.23 22.67 -0.44
C VAL A 255 9.38 21.87 -1.41
N SER A 256 8.31 21.25 -0.90
CA SER A 256 7.28 20.60 -1.72
C SER A 256 6.23 21.63 -2.11
N TYR A 257 5.70 21.52 -3.35
CA TYR A 257 4.62 22.37 -3.82
C TYR A 257 3.61 21.61 -4.69
N ILE A 258 2.36 22.06 -4.64
CA ILE A 258 1.24 21.54 -5.42
C ILE A 258 0.47 22.73 -5.99
N LEU A 259 0.47 22.88 -7.32
CA LEU A 259 -0.33 23.86 -8.06
C LEU A 259 -1.55 23.16 -8.66
N TYR A 260 -2.75 23.56 -8.27
CA TYR A 260 -3.99 22.89 -8.69
C TYR A 260 -4.57 23.46 -9.99
N LEU A 261 -4.86 22.55 -10.92
CA LEU A 261 -5.42 22.81 -12.26
C LEU A 261 -6.80 22.14 -12.41
N THR A 262 -7.62 22.19 -11.34
CA THR A 262 -9.05 21.81 -11.36
C THR A 262 -9.79 22.56 -12.47
N ASP A 263 -11.03 22.19 -12.77
CA ASP A 263 -11.76 22.94 -13.80
C ASP A 263 -11.92 24.44 -13.40
N PRO A 264 -11.53 25.39 -14.29
CA PRO A 264 -11.55 26.81 -13.96
C PRO A 264 -12.94 27.43 -14.04
N ASP A 265 -13.88 26.75 -14.71
CA ASP A 265 -15.23 27.24 -14.97
C ASP A 265 -16.29 26.45 -14.17
N THR A 266 -15.92 25.26 -13.66
CA THR A 266 -16.66 24.48 -12.65
C THR A 266 -15.81 24.33 -11.36
N PRO A 267 -15.94 25.25 -10.38
CA PRO A 267 -15.12 25.24 -9.17
C PRO A 267 -15.27 23.96 -8.34
N TRP A 268 -14.15 23.45 -7.81
CA TRP A 268 -14.12 22.30 -6.92
C TRP A 268 -14.95 22.53 -5.65
N GLN A 269 -15.66 21.50 -5.19
CA GLN A 269 -16.41 21.51 -3.93
C GLN A 269 -15.70 20.61 -2.90
N PRO A 270 -15.57 21.02 -1.61
CA PRO A 270 -14.93 20.19 -0.58
C PRO A 270 -15.54 18.79 -0.44
N GLU A 271 -16.84 18.65 -0.69
CA GLU A 271 -17.60 17.41 -0.62
C GLU A 271 -17.26 16.40 -1.73
N TRP A 272 -16.39 16.76 -2.68
CA TRP A 272 -15.83 15.84 -3.68
C TRP A 272 -14.51 15.20 -3.22
N GLY A 273 -14.05 15.49 -2.00
CA GLY A 273 -12.78 15.01 -1.47
C GLY A 273 -11.58 15.64 -2.19
N GLY A 274 -10.49 14.90 -2.35
CA GLY A 274 -9.28 15.39 -3.01
C GLY A 274 -8.49 16.44 -2.22
N ALA A 275 -8.84 16.72 -0.97
CA ALA A 275 -8.12 17.69 -0.15
C ALA A 275 -6.67 17.25 0.14
N LEU A 276 -5.77 18.24 0.25
CA LEU A 276 -4.48 18.04 0.91
C LEU A 276 -4.74 18.05 2.43
N ARG A 277 -4.49 16.94 3.13
CA ARG A 277 -4.66 16.86 4.59
C ARG A 277 -3.30 16.80 5.28
N LEU A 278 -3.16 17.52 6.39
CA LEU A 278 -1.89 17.62 7.14
C LEU A 278 -2.06 17.02 8.54
N PHE A 279 -1.11 16.16 8.93
CA PHE A 279 -1.13 15.43 10.19
C PHE A 279 -0.29 16.15 11.26
N PRO A 280 -0.74 16.15 12.53
CA PRO A 280 0.07 16.63 13.64
C PRO A 280 1.08 15.55 14.05
N VAL A 281 2.28 16.00 14.40
CA VAL A 281 3.32 15.16 14.97
C VAL A 281 3.44 15.44 16.47
N VAL A 282 3.62 14.38 17.25
CA VAL A 282 3.91 14.45 18.67
C VAL A 282 5.27 13.82 18.97
N ASP A 283 6.02 14.49 19.83
CA ASP A 283 7.24 13.96 20.43
C ASP A 283 6.85 12.89 21.48
N ARG A 284 7.47 11.71 21.43
CA ARG A 284 7.27 10.60 22.37
C ARG A 284 8.61 10.19 22.97
N GLU A 285 8.65 10.02 24.29
CA GLU A 285 9.83 9.53 25.00
C GLU A 285 9.86 7.99 24.97
N GLY A 286 10.96 7.44 24.45
CA GLY A 286 11.23 6.01 24.37
C GLY A 286 11.66 5.40 25.71
N LYS A 287 11.77 4.06 25.76
CA LYS A 287 12.20 3.33 26.98
C LYS A 287 13.65 3.61 27.39
N ASP A 288 14.45 4.10 26.44
CA ASP A 288 15.84 4.56 26.55
C ASP A 288 15.97 6.04 26.99
N GLY A 289 14.86 6.79 26.98
CA GLY A 289 14.84 8.24 27.23
C GLY A 289 15.19 9.08 25.99
N GLU A 290 15.31 8.47 24.80
CA GLU A 290 15.36 9.22 23.55
C GLU A 290 13.96 9.71 23.16
N VAL A 291 13.88 10.69 22.25
CA VAL A 291 12.61 11.26 21.80
C VAL A 291 12.40 11.00 20.32
N ALA A 292 11.37 10.22 20.01
CA ALA A 292 10.91 9.94 18.66
C ALA A 292 9.79 10.89 18.24
N LYS A 293 9.72 11.22 16.94
CA LYS A 293 8.63 12.00 16.34
C LYS A 293 7.64 11.06 15.67
N THR A 294 6.38 11.13 16.06
CA THR A 294 5.32 10.24 15.54
C THR A 294 4.09 11.04 15.10
N PRO A 295 3.55 10.83 13.88
CA PRO A 295 2.28 11.43 13.50
C PRO A 295 1.10 10.76 14.23
N LEU A 296 0.10 11.55 14.59
CA LEU A 296 -1.17 11.02 15.10
C LEU A 296 -2.01 10.44 13.94
N PRO A 297 -2.89 9.46 14.19
CA PRO A 297 -3.71 8.82 13.15
C PRO A 297 -4.74 9.75 12.49
N ASP A 298 -5.07 10.89 13.08
CA ASP A 298 -6.05 11.84 12.54
C ASP A 298 -5.38 13.11 12.02
N PHE A 299 -5.79 13.56 10.84
CA PHE A 299 -5.39 14.86 10.31
C PHE A 299 -6.07 15.99 11.09
N VAL A 300 -5.41 17.15 11.20
CA VAL A 300 -5.97 18.34 11.89
C VAL A 300 -6.20 19.54 10.97
N LYS A 301 -5.83 19.39 9.70
CA LYS A 301 -5.97 20.43 8.68
C LYS A 301 -6.32 19.76 7.35
N SER A 302 -7.41 20.20 6.73
CA SER A 302 -7.79 19.86 5.36
C SER A 302 -7.76 21.13 4.50
N ILE A 303 -7.27 21.01 3.26
CA ILE A 303 -7.14 22.07 2.27
C ILE A 303 -7.70 21.55 0.94
N PRO A 304 -9.00 21.80 0.65
CA PRO A 304 -9.59 21.46 -0.63
C PRO A 304 -8.87 22.17 -1.80
N PRO A 305 -8.66 21.49 -2.94
CA PRO A 305 -7.98 22.05 -4.09
C PRO A 305 -8.86 23.12 -4.76
N ALA A 306 -8.25 24.14 -5.35
CA ALA A 306 -8.96 25.17 -6.09
C ALA A 306 -8.17 25.65 -7.32
N TRP A 307 -8.85 26.12 -8.37
CA TRP A 307 -8.18 26.61 -9.57
C TRP A 307 -7.12 27.66 -9.24
N ASN A 308 -5.91 27.49 -9.80
CA ASN A 308 -4.80 28.42 -9.65
C ASN A 308 -4.37 28.64 -8.18
N GLN A 309 -4.65 27.69 -7.29
CA GLN A 309 -4.15 27.67 -5.91
C GLN A 309 -2.82 26.90 -5.84
N LEU A 310 -1.86 27.44 -5.11
CA LEU A 310 -0.59 26.79 -4.78
C LEU A 310 -0.54 26.50 -3.27
N SER A 311 -0.44 25.23 -2.91
CA SER A 311 -0.05 24.80 -1.56
C SER A 311 1.45 24.48 -1.54
N PHE A 312 2.19 24.90 -0.51
CA PHE A 312 3.60 24.52 -0.34
C PHE A 312 4.06 24.53 1.12
N PHE A 313 5.09 23.74 1.42
CA PHE A 313 5.70 23.60 2.75
C PHE A 313 7.17 23.20 2.62
N ALA A 314 7.97 23.52 3.64
CA ALA A 314 9.33 22.99 3.72
C ALA A 314 9.28 21.48 4.00
N VAL A 315 10.17 20.72 3.36
CA VAL A 315 10.31 19.27 3.62
C VAL A 315 11.06 19.10 4.94
N GLN A 316 10.48 18.37 5.90
CA GLN A 316 10.99 18.24 7.25
C GLN A 316 10.94 16.75 7.68
N PRO A 317 12.11 16.08 7.83
CA PRO A 317 12.20 14.69 8.31
C PRO A 317 11.37 14.44 9.56
N GLY A 318 10.40 13.51 9.46
CA GLY A 318 9.52 13.16 10.58
C GLY A 318 8.54 14.24 11.03
N GLU A 319 8.35 15.33 10.27
CA GLU A 319 7.37 16.40 10.60
C GLU A 319 6.37 16.71 9.48
N SER A 320 6.75 16.71 8.19
CA SER A 320 5.90 17.16 7.08
C SER A 320 4.86 16.14 6.58
N PHE A 321 4.24 15.38 7.49
CA PHE A 321 3.28 14.32 7.17
C PHE A 321 1.97 14.86 6.59
N HIS A 322 1.61 14.39 5.39
CA HIS A 322 0.41 14.77 4.67
C HIS A 322 -0.09 13.64 3.77
N ASP A 323 -1.32 13.79 3.27
CA ASP A 323 -1.92 12.90 2.29
C ASP A 323 -2.74 13.69 1.25
N VAL A 324 -3.25 12.97 0.25
CA VAL A 324 -4.35 13.39 -0.61
C VAL A 324 -5.54 12.51 -0.32
N GLU A 325 -6.56 13.12 0.27
CA GLU A 325 -7.89 12.54 0.44
C GLU A 325 -8.44 11.99 -0.88
N GLU A 326 -9.13 10.85 -0.80
CA GLU A 326 -9.81 10.24 -1.94
C GLU A 326 -10.69 11.25 -2.68
N VAL A 327 -10.67 11.23 -4.00
CA VAL A 327 -11.67 11.93 -4.81
C VAL A 327 -12.92 11.05 -4.84
N TYR A 328 -14.00 11.51 -4.22
CA TYR A 328 -15.20 10.69 -4.06
C TYR A 328 -15.98 10.51 -5.36
N HIS A 329 -16.58 9.34 -5.53
CA HIS A 329 -17.53 9.05 -6.60
C HIS A 329 -18.78 9.93 -6.52
N ALA A 330 -19.35 10.26 -7.69
CA ALA A 330 -20.61 11.00 -7.77
C ALA A 330 -21.80 10.05 -7.61
N ALA A 331 -22.96 10.57 -7.21
CA ALA A 331 -24.15 9.73 -6.99
C ALA A 331 -24.76 9.21 -8.30
N SER A 332 -24.42 9.79 -9.45
CA SER A 332 -24.75 9.27 -10.78
C SER A 332 -23.78 9.79 -11.86
N PRO A 333 -23.73 9.14 -13.05
CA PRO A 333 -22.94 9.62 -14.18
C PRO A 333 -23.31 11.04 -14.65
N GLU A 334 -24.59 11.44 -14.59
CA GLU A 334 -25.02 12.80 -14.95
C GLU A 334 -24.55 13.85 -13.93
N GLU A 335 -24.46 13.47 -12.65
CA GLU A 335 -23.85 14.34 -11.63
C GLU A 335 -22.34 14.47 -11.87
N LEU A 336 -21.68 13.37 -12.25
CA LEU A 336 -20.26 13.37 -12.60
C LEU A 336 -19.96 14.28 -13.80
N GLU A 337 -20.72 14.16 -14.90
CA GLU A 337 -20.59 15.02 -16.09
C GLU A 337 -20.80 16.50 -15.73
N LYS A 338 -21.86 16.81 -14.97
CA LYS A 338 -22.17 18.16 -14.50
C LYS A 338 -21.06 18.75 -13.61
N ASN A 339 -20.36 17.91 -12.85
CA ASN A 339 -19.21 18.28 -12.01
C ASN A 339 -17.87 18.22 -12.78
N ALA A 340 -17.89 18.31 -14.12
CA ALA A 340 -16.72 18.26 -14.99
C ALA A 340 -15.82 17.03 -14.76
N GLY A 341 -16.44 15.88 -14.48
CA GLY A 341 -15.77 14.60 -14.22
C GLY A 341 -15.08 14.48 -12.85
N ARG A 342 -15.24 15.47 -11.95
CA ARG A 342 -14.47 15.58 -10.69
C ARG A 342 -12.95 15.38 -10.91
N ILE A 343 -12.42 15.92 -12.00
CA ILE A 343 -11.01 15.76 -12.38
C ILE A 343 -10.10 16.71 -11.57
N ARG A 344 -9.42 16.17 -10.56
CA ARG A 344 -8.39 16.89 -9.79
C ARG A 344 -7.04 16.72 -10.47
N MET A 345 -6.75 17.60 -11.43
CA MET A 345 -5.43 17.75 -12.03
C MET A 345 -4.55 18.65 -11.15
N ALA A 346 -3.32 18.25 -10.89
CA ALA A 346 -2.32 19.06 -10.19
C ALA A 346 -0.94 18.93 -10.83
N ILE A 347 -0.19 20.04 -10.79
CA ILE A 347 1.24 20.06 -11.07
C ILE A 347 1.95 20.09 -9.70
N SER A 348 2.51 18.96 -9.30
CA SER A 348 3.30 18.83 -8.06
C SER A 348 4.79 18.86 -8.38
N GLY A 349 5.62 19.26 -7.43
CA GLY A 349 7.06 19.26 -7.62
C GLY A 349 7.83 19.75 -6.40
N TRP A 350 9.16 19.76 -6.55
CA TRP A 350 10.05 20.10 -5.46
C TRP A 350 11.09 21.14 -5.87
N PHE A 351 11.34 22.08 -4.98
CA PHE A 351 12.57 22.86 -5.01
C PHE A 351 13.64 22.12 -4.23
N HIS A 352 14.82 21.97 -4.83
CA HIS A 352 15.95 21.25 -4.24
C HIS A 352 16.94 22.18 -3.55
N ILE A 353 17.82 21.57 -2.76
CA ILE A 353 19.10 22.15 -2.35
C ILE A 353 19.85 22.68 -3.61
N PRO A 354 20.46 23.87 -3.59
CA PRO A 354 21.22 24.41 -4.71
C PRO A 354 22.31 23.43 -5.19
N GLN A 355 22.68 23.51 -6.46
CA GLN A 355 23.61 22.59 -7.11
C GLN A 355 24.95 23.28 -7.40
N VAL A 356 26.00 22.49 -7.68
CA VAL A 356 27.37 23.00 -7.94
C VAL A 356 27.37 24.17 -8.94
N GLY A 357 27.76 25.37 -8.49
CA GLY A 357 27.79 26.60 -9.29
C GLY A 357 26.49 27.43 -9.31
N GLU A 358 25.51 27.10 -8.47
CA GLU A 358 24.38 27.98 -8.15
C GLU A 358 24.65 28.79 -6.87
N ASP A 359 23.96 29.92 -6.72
CA ASP A 359 24.03 30.73 -5.49
C ASP A 359 23.50 29.95 -4.28
N GLY A 360 24.19 30.10 -3.14
CA GLY A 360 23.91 29.33 -1.93
C GLY A 360 24.28 27.84 -1.99
N TRP A 361 24.99 27.36 -3.02
CA TRP A 361 25.56 26.01 -2.99
C TRP A 361 26.63 25.85 -1.91
N VAL A 362 26.55 24.74 -1.17
CA VAL A 362 27.52 24.34 -0.15
C VAL A 362 27.94 22.90 -0.43
N GLU A 363 29.24 22.65 -0.46
CA GLU A 363 29.79 21.32 -0.69
C GLU A 363 29.32 20.33 0.39
N GLY A 364 28.90 19.13 -0.01
CA GLY A 364 28.40 18.09 0.89
C GLY A 364 26.98 18.28 1.43
N ALA A 365 26.33 19.43 1.24
CA ALA A 365 25.02 19.73 1.84
C ALA A 365 23.89 18.75 1.45
N GLU A 366 23.86 18.27 0.20
CA GLU A 366 22.89 17.22 -0.21
C GLU A 366 23.14 15.90 0.52
N ARG A 367 24.41 15.50 0.68
CA ARG A 367 24.80 14.26 1.38
C ARG A 367 24.48 14.35 2.87
N GLU A 368 24.75 15.51 3.48
CA GLU A 368 24.36 15.79 4.86
C GLU A 368 22.85 15.79 5.05
N ALA A 369 22.08 16.33 4.10
CA ALA A 369 20.62 16.33 4.17
C ALA A 369 20.07 14.89 4.09
N ALA A 370 20.53 14.09 3.13
CA ALA A 370 20.14 12.69 2.98
C ALA A 370 20.53 11.81 4.19
N HIS A 371 21.71 12.07 4.79
CA HIS A 371 22.12 11.39 6.02
C HIS A 371 21.27 11.84 7.23
N LYS A 372 20.94 13.14 7.33
CA LYS A 372 20.11 13.66 8.41
C LYS A 372 18.66 13.20 8.29
N SER A 373 18.10 13.04 7.08
CA SER A 373 16.75 12.52 6.92
C SER A 373 16.61 11.09 7.43
N GLY A 374 17.48 10.18 6.97
CA GLY A 374 17.45 8.79 7.47
C GLY A 374 17.70 8.70 8.96
N LEU A 375 18.67 9.46 9.49
CA LEU A 375 18.95 9.49 10.93
C LEU A 375 17.78 10.06 11.75
N MET A 376 17.11 11.12 11.29
CA MET A 376 15.99 11.74 12.01
C MET A 376 14.70 10.92 11.91
N GLN A 377 14.50 10.15 10.83
CA GLN A 377 13.41 9.17 10.72
C GLN A 377 13.63 7.97 11.65
N LEU A 378 14.87 7.60 11.97
CA LEU A 378 15.21 6.52 12.91
C LEU A 378 15.44 6.99 14.37
N GLN A 379 15.53 8.31 14.60
CA GLN A 379 15.90 8.87 15.91
C GLN A 379 14.87 8.52 17.00
N GLY A 380 15.36 8.00 18.13
CA GLY A 380 14.51 7.57 19.24
C GLY A 380 13.72 6.29 18.99
N ASN A 381 14.05 5.52 17.94
CA ASN A 381 13.39 4.25 17.60
C ASN A 381 11.85 4.39 17.59
N PRO A 382 11.26 5.10 16.62
CA PRO A 382 9.83 5.40 16.60
C PRO A 382 8.94 4.16 16.60
N ASP A 383 9.42 3.06 16.02
CA ASP A 383 8.72 1.77 15.86
C ASP A 383 8.31 1.16 17.21
N GLN A 384 8.99 1.51 18.30
CA GLN A 384 8.58 1.14 19.66
C GLN A 384 7.23 1.73 20.10
N HIS A 385 6.71 2.71 19.34
CA HIS A 385 5.45 3.40 19.60
C HIS A 385 4.33 3.02 18.63
N ASP A 386 4.63 2.21 17.61
CA ASP A 386 3.64 1.68 16.67
C ASP A 386 2.59 0.86 17.42
N GLN A 387 1.36 0.82 16.90
CA GLN A 387 0.28 0.01 17.43
C GLN A 387 -0.50 -0.64 16.28
N PRO A 388 -0.98 -1.89 16.41
CA PRO A 388 -0.77 -2.81 17.53
C PRO A 388 0.70 -3.20 17.72
N GLN A 389 1.09 -3.44 18.98
CA GLN A 389 2.35 -4.13 19.29
C GLN A 389 2.07 -5.63 19.27
N ALA A 390 3.00 -6.43 18.73
CA ALA A 390 2.89 -7.88 18.72
C ALA A 390 2.83 -8.45 20.15
N LYS A 391 1.95 -9.42 20.39
CA LYS A 391 1.75 -10.10 21.67
C LYS A 391 1.83 -11.64 21.53
N PRO A 392 2.89 -12.21 20.91
CA PRO A 392 2.99 -13.65 20.67
C PRO A 392 2.96 -14.45 21.98
N ILE A 393 1.99 -15.36 22.07
CA ILE A 393 1.80 -16.29 23.18
C ILE A 393 2.50 -17.60 22.80
N ARG A 394 3.60 -17.93 23.47
CA ARG A 394 4.27 -19.22 23.29
C ARG A 394 3.36 -20.36 23.69
N VAL A 395 3.40 -21.43 22.91
CA VAL A 395 2.60 -22.64 23.12
C VAL A 395 3.48 -23.84 23.45
N GLU A 396 2.90 -24.85 24.09
CA GLU A 396 3.59 -26.13 24.32
C GLU A 396 3.76 -26.88 22.99
N LYS A 397 5.01 -27.31 22.71
CA LYS A 397 5.32 -28.11 21.53
C LYS A 397 4.65 -29.48 21.60
N SER A 398 3.60 -29.67 20.80
CA SER A 398 3.02 -30.96 20.49
C SER A 398 3.57 -31.44 19.16
N LYS A 399 4.63 -32.27 19.21
CA LYS A 399 5.08 -33.02 18.02
C LYS A 399 3.96 -33.96 17.59
N LEU A 400 3.69 -33.99 16.30
CA LEU A 400 2.88 -35.03 15.69
C LEU A 400 3.75 -36.31 15.67
N GLU A 401 3.23 -37.42 16.20
CA GLU A 401 3.88 -38.73 16.02
C GLU A 401 3.44 -39.29 14.66
N GLU A 402 4.36 -39.92 13.92
CA GLU A 402 4.25 -40.14 12.46
C GLU A 402 3.11 -41.09 11.99
N ASP A 403 2.44 -41.80 12.90
CA ASP A 403 1.54 -42.93 12.58
C ASP A 403 0.08 -42.79 13.06
N ASP A 404 -0.30 -41.77 13.85
CA ASP A 404 -1.65 -41.63 14.44
C ASP A 404 -2.28 -40.23 14.21
N PHE A 405 -3.57 -40.19 13.86
CA PHE A 405 -4.33 -38.95 13.71
C PHE A 405 -4.45 -38.24 15.08
N PRO A 406 -3.89 -37.02 15.24
CA PRO A 406 -3.60 -36.42 16.55
C PRO A 406 -4.81 -35.83 17.29
N LEU A 407 -5.97 -35.73 16.63
CA LEU A 407 -7.21 -35.21 17.22
C LEU A 407 -8.04 -36.37 17.76
N ASP A 408 -8.30 -36.37 19.07
CA ASP A 408 -9.24 -37.32 19.69
C ASP A 408 -10.71 -36.91 19.53
N GLU A 409 -11.64 -37.75 19.97
CA GLU A 409 -13.09 -37.50 19.93
C GLU A 409 -13.47 -36.18 20.63
N SER A 410 -12.79 -35.80 21.70
CA SER A 410 -13.05 -34.56 22.45
C SER A 410 -12.47 -33.32 21.76
N ASP A 411 -11.34 -33.47 21.06
CA ASP A 411 -10.78 -32.43 20.20
C ASP A 411 -11.70 -32.16 19.00
N LEU A 412 -12.23 -33.21 18.36
CA LEU A 412 -13.21 -33.09 17.29
C LEU A 412 -14.55 -32.50 17.77
N GLU A 413 -15.08 -32.93 18.93
CA GLU A 413 -16.25 -32.30 19.56
C GLU A 413 -16.05 -30.82 19.92
N PHE A 414 -14.80 -30.39 20.14
CA PHE A 414 -14.47 -28.97 20.30
C PHE A 414 -14.47 -28.24 18.96
N LEU A 415 -13.75 -28.77 17.96
CA LEU A 415 -13.63 -28.12 16.64
C LEU A 415 -14.99 -28.02 15.92
N LEU A 416 -15.84 -29.04 16.00
CA LEU A 416 -17.20 -29.05 15.40
C LEU A 416 -18.13 -27.93 15.90
N LYS A 417 -17.77 -27.20 16.96
CA LYS A 417 -18.50 -26.00 17.42
C LYS A 417 -18.22 -24.78 16.55
N TYR A 418 -17.11 -24.77 15.83
CA TYR A 418 -16.51 -23.60 15.20
C TYR A 418 -16.07 -23.80 13.75
N ILE A 419 -15.53 -24.98 13.39
CA ILE A 419 -15.04 -25.33 12.04
C ILE A 419 -16.09 -26.19 11.32
N ALA A 420 -16.28 -25.97 10.02
CA ALA A 420 -17.18 -26.77 9.21
C ALA A 420 -16.73 -28.25 9.16
N PRO A 421 -17.65 -29.24 9.26
CA PRO A 421 -17.29 -30.66 9.38
C PRO A 421 -16.42 -31.20 8.24
N THR A 422 -16.52 -30.62 7.05
CA THR A 422 -15.73 -30.97 5.85
C THR A 422 -14.23 -30.90 6.13
N TYR A 423 -13.77 -29.80 6.75
CA TYR A 423 -12.37 -29.56 7.10
C TYR A 423 -11.88 -30.37 8.30
N LEU A 424 -12.72 -31.21 8.90
CA LEU A 424 -12.36 -32.10 10.01
C LEU A 424 -12.24 -33.57 9.58
N THR A 425 -12.38 -33.86 8.28
CA THR A 425 -12.17 -35.20 7.72
C THR A 425 -10.70 -35.41 7.34
N PRO A 426 -10.11 -36.61 7.57
CA PRO A 426 -8.73 -36.88 7.20
C PRO A 426 -8.44 -36.62 5.71
N ASP A 427 -9.32 -37.08 4.82
CA ASP A 427 -9.15 -36.93 3.36
C ASP A 427 -9.10 -35.45 2.91
N THR A 428 -9.89 -34.56 3.56
CA THR A 428 -9.84 -33.12 3.27
C THR A 428 -8.62 -32.45 3.89
N ILE A 429 -8.23 -32.84 5.11
CA ILE A 429 -7.02 -32.30 5.77
C ILE A 429 -5.77 -32.67 4.98
N GLU A 430 -5.67 -33.91 4.48
CA GLU A 430 -4.53 -34.35 3.65
C GLU A 430 -4.46 -33.56 2.34
N ARG A 431 -5.59 -33.40 1.62
CA ARG A 431 -5.65 -32.56 0.42
C ARG A 431 -5.22 -31.10 0.66
N VAL A 432 -5.61 -30.53 1.80
CA VAL A 432 -5.21 -29.18 2.20
C VAL A 432 -3.70 -29.12 2.45
N ALA A 433 -3.14 -30.14 3.11
CA ALA A 433 -1.71 -30.25 3.36
C ALA A 433 -0.88 -30.45 2.08
N GLU A 434 -1.35 -31.31 1.15
CA GLU A 434 -0.72 -31.52 -0.16
C GLU A 434 -0.66 -30.21 -0.96
N HIS A 435 -1.79 -29.50 -1.09
CA HIS A 435 -1.82 -28.22 -1.82
C HIS A 435 -0.98 -27.12 -1.15
N PHE A 436 -1.00 -27.04 0.18
CA PHE A 436 -0.19 -26.06 0.92
C PHE A 436 1.32 -26.33 0.83
N GLU A 437 1.73 -27.60 0.68
CA GLU A 437 3.13 -27.98 0.47
C GLU A 437 3.62 -27.64 -0.95
N GLU A 438 2.72 -27.61 -1.95
CA GLU A 438 3.04 -27.21 -3.32
C GLU A 438 3.06 -25.68 -3.51
N GLU A 439 2.05 -24.96 -3.01
CA GLU A 439 1.83 -23.53 -3.30
C GLU A 439 2.22 -22.58 -2.14
N PHE A 440 2.57 -23.10 -0.97
CA PHE A 440 2.84 -22.35 0.28
C PHE A 440 1.73 -21.37 0.72
N SER A 441 0.57 -21.45 0.09
CA SER A 441 -0.61 -20.66 0.36
C SER A 441 -1.86 -21.47 0.03
N ILE A 442 -2.99 -21.18 0.68
CA ILE A 442 -4.29 -21.78 0.36
C ILE A 442 -5.43 -20.88 0.86
N THR A 443 -6.53 -20.83 0.11
CA THR A 443 -7.82 -20.27 0.56
C THR A 443 -8.83 -21.40 0.80
N LEU A 444 -9.49 -21.35 1.95
CA LEU A 444 -10.48 -22.31 2.41
C LEU A 444 -11.84 -21.59 2.54
N PRO A 445 -12.76 -21.71 1.57
CA PRO A 445 -14.11 -21.16 1.69
C PRO A 445 -14.93 -21.88 2.76
N ASP A 446 -15.93 -21.21 3.32
CA ASP A 446 -16.82 -21.74 4.35
C ASP A 446 -16.16 -22.47 5.55
N ILE A 447 -15.00 -21.98 5.98
CA ILE A 447 -14.19 -22.61 7.03
C ILE A 447 -14.91 -22.69 8.38
N LEU A 448 -15.73 -21.69 8.75
CA LEU A 448 -16.46 -21.68 10.01
C LEU A 448 -17.77 -22.46 9.87
N HIS A 449 -18.06 -23.28 10.89
CA HIS A 449 -19.29 -24.04 11.01
C HIS A 449 -20.51 -23.11 10.82
N PRO A 450 -21.50 -23.42 9.96
CA PRO A 450 -22.59 -22.48 9.59
C PRO A 450 -23.31 -21.81 10.77
N ARG A 451 -23.64 -22.58 11.83
CA ARG A 451 -24.24 -22.03 13.08
C ARG A 451 -23.36 -21.04 13.87
N PHE A 452 -22.05 -21.06 13.67
CA PHE A 452 -21.12 -20.10 14.28
C PHE A 452 -20.93 -18.91 13.34
N ALA A 453 -20.75 -19.17 12.04
CA ALA A 453 -20.74 -18.15 10.99
C ALA A 453 -21.99 -17.25 11.06
N GLU A 454 -23.20 -17.80 11.16
CA GLU A 454 -24.46 -17.04 11.28
C GLU A 454 -24.46 -16.08 12.51
N LYS A 455 -23.99 -16.55 13.67
CA LYS A 455 -23.89 -15.72 14.88
C LYS A 455 -22.88 -14.59 14.70
N LEU A 456 -21.75 -14.88 14.05
CA LEU A 456 -20.68 -13.94 13.80
C LEU A 456 -21.10 -12.89 12.75
N ARG A 457 -21.78 -13.31 11.67
CA ARG A 457 -22.37 -12.43 10.65
C ARG A 457 -23.30 -11.43 11.29
N LYS A 458 -24.25 -11.92 12.08
CA LYS A 458 -25.18 -11.07 12.83
C LYS A 458 -24.45 -10.10 13.77
N HIS A 459 -23.39 -10.55 14.44
CA HIS A 459 -22.58 -9.66 15.29
C HIS A 459 -21.93 -8.54 14.46
N VAL A 460 -21.25 -8.88 13.36
CA VAL A 460 -20.58 -7.90 12.48
C VAL A 460 -21.60 -6.91 11.90
N GLU A 461 -22.69 -7.40 11.31
CA GLU A 461 -23.76 -6.55 10.77
C GLU A 461 -24.41 -5.66 11.85
N ASP A 462 -24.50 -6.09 13.10
CA ASP A 462 -25.00 -5.26 14.20
C ASP A 462 -23.96 -4.26 14.72
N GLN A 463 -22.66 -4.43 14.41
CA GLN A 463 -21.60 -3.44 14.65
C GLN A 463 -21.43 -2.46 13.47
N GLU A 464 -21.71 -2.87 12.23
CA GLU A 464 -21.77 -2.00 11.05
C GLU A 464 -22.88 -0.94 11.21
N LYS A 465 -24.06 -1.36 11.70
CA LYS A 465 -25.20 -0.46 11.96
C LYS A 465 -24.95 0.57 13.07
N LYS A 466 -23.88 0.46 13.86
CA LYS A 466 -23.57 1.39 14.96
C LYS A 466 -22.63 2.49 14.44
N PRO A 467 -22.99 3.78 14.61
CA PRO A 467 -22.08 4.85 14.23
C PRO A 467 -20.82 4.82 15.11
N LEU A 468 -19.65 4.82 14.48
CA LEU A 468 -18.38 5.03 15.15
C LEU A 468 -18.15 6.55 15.37
N PRO A 469 -17.45 6.96 16.44
CA PRO A 469 -16.95 8.31 16.59
C PRO A 469 -15.98 8.68 15.45
N GLU A 470 -15.95 9.95 15.04
CA GLU A 470 -15.05 10.44 13.98
C GLU A 470 -13.58 10.47 14.42
N SER A 471 -13.31 10.77 15.70
CA SER A 471 -11.95 10.92 16.23
C SER A 471 -11.40 9.65 16.87
N SER A 472 -10.12 9.37 16.63
CA SER A 472 -9.41 8.23 17.21
C SER A 472 -9.46 8.27 18.75
N ASP A 473 -9.25 9.44 19.35
CA ASP A 473 -9.34 9.65 20.81
C ASP A 473 -10.72 9.30 21.39
N GLU A 474 -11.79 9.36 20.60
CA GLU A 474 -13.13 8.94 21.02
C GLU A 474 -13.38 7.45 20.80
N ILE A 475 -12.85 6.87 19.73
CA ILE A 475 -12.89 5.43 19.48
C ILE A 475 -12.18 4.67 20.62
N GLU A 476 -10.98 5.10 21.03
CA GLU A 476 -10.18 4.39 22.05
C GLU A 476 -10.75 4.43 23.48
N LYS A 477 -11.81 5.23 23.70
CA LYS A 477 -12.63 5.20 24.92
C LYS A 477 -13.46 3.91 24.98
N GLY A 478 -13.87 3.36 23.84
CA GLY A 478 -14.50 2.05 23.71
C GLY A 478 -13.50 0.88 23.79
N ALA A 479 -13.91 -0.28 23.26
CA ALA A 479 -13.08 -1.48 23.17
C ALA A 479 -12.01 -1.37 22.08
N TRP A 480 -12.41 -0.94 20.87
CA TRP A 480 -11.53 -0.77 19.70
C TRP A 480 -10.36 0.18 19.98
N LYS A 481 -9.21 -0.15 19.39
CA LYS A 481 -8.01 0.68 19.33
C LYS A 481 -7.74 1.11 17.90
N VAL A 482 -6.97 2.19 17.72
CA VAL A 482 -6.58 2.69 16.40
C VAL A 482 -5.12 2.39 16.14
N ALA A 483 -4.87 1.62 15.07
CA ALA A 483 -3.53 1.33 14.59
C ALA A 483 -2.83 2.61 14.11
N ARG A 484 -1.53 2.70 14.38
CA ARG A 484 -0.71 3.89 14.13
C ARG A 484 0.77 3.47 13.99
N PRO A 485 1.63 4.25 13.32
CA PRO A 485 1.37 5.55 12.69
C PRO A 485 0.72 5.44 11.30
N PRO A 486 -0.03 6.47 10.84
CA PRO A 486 -0.72 6.45 9.56
C PRO A 486 0.19 6.28 8.34
N HIS A 487 1.47 6.64 8.42
CA HIS A 487 2.44 6.41 7.32
C HIS A 487 2.94 4.95 7.21
N LYS A 488 2.37 4.04 8.01
CA LYS A 488 2.56 2.58 7.91
C LYS A 488 1.23 1.86 7.82
N HIS A 489 0.28 2.22 8.70
CA HIS A 489 -1.06 1.64 8.73
C HIS A 489 -2.08 2.52 9.47
N ARG A 490 -3.35 2.28 9.20
CA ARG A 490 -4.48 2.81 9.98
C ARG A 490 -5.64 1.84 9.86
N TYR A 491 -6.10 1.29 10.98
CA TYR A 491 -7.27 0.41 11.06
C TYR A 491 -7.74 0.32 12.51
N LEU A 492 -8.96 -0.15 12.74
CA LEU A 492 -9.42 -0.47 14.08
C LEU A 492 -9.03 -1.91 14.44
N TYR A 493 -8.57 -2.12 15.69
CA TYR A 493 -8.21 -3.47 16.14
C TYR A 493 -8.66 -3.83 17.56
N LEU A 494 -8.74 -5.13 17.81
CA LEU A 494 -8.88 -5.78 19.11
C LEU A 494 -7.81 -6.88 19.24
N GLN A 495 -7.22 -7.01 20.42
CA GLN A 495 -6.30 -8.10 20.78
C GLN A 495 -6.88 -8.92 21.95
N PRO A 496 -6.49 -10.20 22.11
CA PRO A 496 -6.85 -11.01 23.27
C PRO A 496 -6.48 -10.34 24.60
N GLY A 497 -7.33 -10.52 25.62
CA GLY A 497 -7.07 -10.07 26.99
C GLY A 497 -7.31 -8.58 27.26
N GLU A 498 -7.83 -7.81 26.30
CA GLU A 498 -8.23 -6.42 26.51
C GLU A 498 -9.52 -6.33 27.35
N GLU A 499 -9.44 -5.79 28.58
CA GLU A 499 -10.52 -5.79 29.59
C GLU A 499 -11.86 -5.18 29.13
N LYS A 500 -11.84 -4.34 28.09
CA LYS A 500 -13.03 -3.65 27.56
C LYS A 500 -13.82 -4.48 26.55
N THR A 501 -13.33 -5.63 26.14
CA THR A 501 -13.96 -6.43 25.07
C THR A 501 -15.12 -7.27 25.63
N GLU A 502 -16.34 -6.89 25.24
CA GLU A 502 -17.58 -7.59 25.60
C GLU A 502 -17.64 -9.02 25.00
N GLU A 503 -18.34 -9.92 25.69
CA GLU A 503 -18.60 -11.28 25.21
C GLU A 503 -19.31 -11.26 23.84
N SER A 504 -18.69 -11.90 22.85
CA SER A 504 -19.13 -11.88 21.45
C SER A 504 -18.52 -13.04 20.67
N PRO A 505 -19.14 -13.47 19.54
CA PRO A 505 -18.54 -14.48 18.66
C PRO A 505 -17.14 -14.09 18.15
N LEU A 506 -16.87 -12.80 17.96
CA LEU A 506 -15.55 -12.30 17.57
C LEU A 506 -14.51 -12.50 18.70
N LYS A 507 -14.91 -12.29 19.95
CA LYS A 507 -14.08 -12.62 21.13
C LYS A 507 -13.90 -14.12 21.29
N GLU A 508 -14.93 -14.93 21.01
CA GLU A 508 -14.81 -16.39 21.00
C GLU A 508 -13.78 -16.88 19.96
N LEU A 509 -13.68 -16.26 18.78
CA LEU A 509 -12.59 -16.55 17.82
C LEU A 509 -11.21 -16.23 18.40
N LEU A 510 -11.04 -15.01 18.94
CA LEU A 510 -9.75 -14.51 19.44
C LEU A 510 -9.26 -15.21 20.72
N GLU A 511 -10.16 -15.59 21.63
CA GLU A 511 -9.81 -16.07 22.97
C GLU A 511 -10.12 -17.55 23.21
N VAL A 512 -10.91 -18.19 22.33
CA VAL A 512 -11.30 -19.61 22.49
C VAL A 512 -10.86 -20.47 21.31
N LEU A 513 -11.22 -20.15 20.06
CA LEU A 513 -10.89 -21.01 18.91
C LEU A 513 -9.41 -20.95 18.53
N LEU A 514 -8.95 -19.80 18.01
CA LEU A 514 -7.63 -19.67 17.40
C LEU A 514 -6.45 -19.95 18.36
N PRO A 515 -6.49 -19.60 19.67
CA PRO A 515 -5.41 -19.95 20.58
C PRO A 515 -5.51 -21.39 21.14
N SER A 516 -6.55 -22.16 20.80
CA SER A 516 -6.74 -23.52 21.34
C SER A 516 -5.65 -24.51 20.90
N ARG A 517 -5.45 -25.57 21.69
CA ARG A 517 -4.65 -26.73 21.27
C ARG A 517 -5.25 -27.38 20.03
N GLN A 518 -6.57 -27.45 19.96
CA GLN A 518 -7.32 -28.13 18.92
C GLN A 518 -7.16 -27.47 17.55
N PHE A 519 -7.36 -26.15 17.47
CA PHE A 519 -7.14 -25.39 16.24
C PHE A 519 -5.67 -25.48 15.79
N ARG A 520 -4.74 -25.40 16.74
CA ARG A 520 -3.31 -25.55 16.45
C ARG A 520 -2.97 -26.93 15.87
N LEU A 521 -3.48 -28.02 16.44
CA LEU A 521 -3.26 -29.36 15.90
C LEU A 521 -3.85 -29.52 14.50
N TRP A 522 -5.05 -28.96 14.27
CA TRP A 522 -5.63 -28.89 12.94
C TRP A 522 -4.73 -28.14 11.94
N LEU A 523 -4.24 -26.95 12.32
CA LEU A 523 -3.33 -26.15 11.50
C LEU A 523 -1.99 -26.87 11.22
N GLN A 524 -1.42 -27.54 12.23
CA GLN A 524 -0.17 -28.30 12.08
C GLN A 524 -0.33 -29.47 11.09
N MET A 525 -1.49 -30.13 11.05
CA MET A 525 -1.77 -31.13 10.01
C MET A 525 -1.95 -30.48 8.64
N ALA A 526 -2.79 -29.43 8.56
CA ALA A 526 -3.12 -28.72 7.33
C ALA A 526 -1.93 -28.00 6.65
N THR A 527 -0.79 -27.84 7.34
CA THR A 527 0.40 -27.13 6.84
C THR A 527 1.71 -27.91 7.05
N ARG A 528 1.63 -29.17 7.53
CA ARG A 528 2.76 -30.02 7.92
C ARG A 528 3.85 -29.31 8.76
N SER A 529 3.44 -28.31 9.54
CA SER A 529 4.33 -27.42 10.30
C SER A 529 4.20 -27.65 11.80
N THR A 530 5.21 -27.30 12.61
CA THR A 530 5.13 -27.33 14.08
C THR A 530 5.07 -25.90 14.63
N VAL A 531 4.03 -25.56 15.39
CA VAL A 531 3.78 -24.19 15.87
C VAL A 531 4.45 -23.93 17.22
N GLU A 532 5.19 -22.82 17.34
CA GLU A 532 5.89 -22.38 18.56
C GLU A 532 5.17 -21.26 19.33
N SER A 533 4.46 -20.37 18.63
CA SER A 533 3.68 -19.29 19.25
C SER A 533 2.50 -18.86 18.37
N VAL A 534 1.62 -18.03 18.94
CA VAL A 534 0.50 -17.41 18.23
C VAL A 534 0.31 -15.96 18.68
N ASP A 535 0.16 -15.03 17.73
CA ASP A 535 -0.33 -13.66 17.95
C ASP A 535 -1.64 -13.46 17.17
N LEU A 536 -2.59 -12.70 17.73
CA LEU A 536 -3.98 -12.63 17.24
C LEU A 536 -4.52 -11.21 17.24
N LEU A 537 -5.24 -10.86 16.16
CA LEU A 537 -5.75 -9.53 15.92
C LEU A 537 -7.05 -9.57 15.13
N ALA A 538 -8.17 -9.13 15.72
CA ALA A 538 -9.37 -8.81 14.94
C ALA A 538 -9.23 -7.39 14.41
N ARG A 539 -9.45 -7.20 13.11
CA ARG A 539 -9.33 -5.90 12.44
C ARG A 539 -10.64 -5.48 11.80
N ARG A 540 -10.90 -4.17 11.81
CA ARG A 540 -11.97 -3.50 11.06
C ARG A 540 -11.35 -2.33 10.31
N PHE A 541 -11.38 -2.39 8.99
CA PHE A 541 -10.87 -1.38 8.08
C PHE A 541 -12.05 -0.53 7.60
N ARG A 542 -12.17 0.67 8.17
CA ARG A 542 -13.22 1.63 7.83
C ARG A 542 -13.04 2.15 6.41
N HIS A 543 -14.12 2.14 5.64
CA HIS A 543 -14.12 2.75 4.32
C HIS A 543 -13.79 4.26 4.38
N GLY A 544 -13.10 4.76 3.35
CA GLY A 544 -12.62 6.13 3.27
C GLY A 544 -11.43 6.44 4.19
N GLN A 545 -10.93 5.48 4.98
CA GLN A 545 -10.02 5.76 6.10
C GLN A 545 -8.83 4.82 6.29
N ASP A 546 -9.01 3.52 6.11
CA ASP A 546 -8.12 2.50 6.70
C ASP A 546 -7.43 1.61 5.66
N TYR A 547 -6.21 1.18 6.00
CA TYR A 547 -5.23 0.52 5.13
C TYR A 547 -4.04 -0.05 5.94
N THR A 548 -3.23 -0.90 5.31
CA THR A 548 -1.80 -1.03 5.63
C THR A 548 -0.97 -0.74 4.38
N LEU A 549 0.28 -0.35 4.58
CA LEU A 549 1.29 -0.28 3.52
C LEU A 549 2.06 -1.60 3.43
N ALA A 550 2.84 -1.76 2.36
CA ALA A 550 3.71 -2.91 2.15
C ALA A 550 4.76 -2.98 3.26
N THR A 551 4.68 -4.03 4.06
CA THR A 551 5.64 -4.32 5.14
C THR A 551 6.33 -5.63 4.84
N GLY A 552 7.63 -5.75 5.17
CA GLY A 552 8.35 -7.03 5.19
C GLY A 552 8.13 -7.80 6.49
N HIS A 553 8.80 -8.95 6.63
CA HIS A 553 8.85 -9.72 7.87
C HIS A 553 10.33 -10.02 8.19
N GLU A 554 10.82 -9.61 9.36
CA GLU A 554 12.18 -9.92 9.80
C GLU A 554 12.17 -11.15 10.72
N GLY A 555 12.83 -12.24 10.29
CA GLY A 555 13.03 -13.43 11.10
C GLY A 555 12.74 -14.73 10.36
N LYS A 556 12.45 -15.78 11.14
CA LYS A 556 12.11 -17.12 10.63
C LYS A 556 10.78 -17.09 9.84
N PRO A 557 10.58 -17.97 8.85
CA PRO A 557 9.28 -18.13 8.21
C PRO A 557 8.16 -18.36 9.24
N ARG A 558 6.97 -17.85 8.95
CA ARG A 558 5.79 -17.97 9.81
C ARG A 558 4.53 -18.21 9.01
N LEU A 559 3.54 -18.89 9.60
CA LEU A 559 2.21 -19.01 8.99
C LEU A 559 1.39 -17.77 9.34
N GLU A 560 0.92 -17.04 8.33
CA GLU A 560 -0.06 -15.98 8.48
C GLU A 560 -1.42 -16.50 8.04
N VAL A 561 -2.36 -16.59 8.99
CA VAL A 561 -3.75 -17.01 8.77
C VAL A 561 -4.64 -15.77 8.79
N ASN A 562 -5.62 -15.69 7.91
CA ASN A 562 -6.58 -14.60 7.87
C ASN A 562 -8.00 -15.13 7.60
N ILE A 563 -8.96 -14.82 8.47
CA ILE A 563 -10.37 -15.18 8.27
C ILE A 563 -11.13 -13.94 7.83
N GLY A 564 -11.62 -13.93 6.59
CA GLY A 564 -12.52 -12.90 6.05
C GLY A 564 -13.88 -12.93 6.74
N LEU A 565 -14.26 -11.80 7.33
CA LEU A 565 -15.53 -11.62 8.05
C LEU A 565 -16.35 -10.46 7.47
N THR A 566 -16.19 -10.16 6.18
CA THR A 566 -16.79 -9.00 5.51
C THR A 566 -18.15 -9.39 4.90
N PRO A 567 -19.30 -8.93 5.43
CA PRO A 567 -20.62 -9.45 5.04
C PRO A 567 -21.26 -8.72 3.84
N THR A 568 -20.54 -7.76 3.25
CA THR A 568 -20.98 -6.92 2.12
C THR A 568 -20.34 -7.41 0.82
N THR A 569 -21.03 -7.27 -0.32
CA THR A 569 -20.57 -7.72 -1.65
C THR A 569 -19.94 -6.59 -2.47
N GLY A 570 -19.36 -6.91 -3.64
CA GLY A 570 -18.76 -5.93 -4.56
C GLY A 570 -17.35 -5.50 -4.14
N TRP A 571 -16.53 -6.48 -3.79
CA TRP A 571 -15.09 -6.31 -3.48
C TRP A 571 -14.18 -6.79 -4.63
N GLY A 572 -14.76 -7.19 -5.77
CA GLY A 572 -14.04 -7.70 -6.93
C GLY A 572 -13.51 -9.13 -6.75
N ASP A 573 -14.30 -10.02 -6.14
CA ASP A 573 -13.98 -11.45 -5.99
C ASP A 573 -14.49 -12.20 -7.25
N VAL A 574 -13.81 -11.98 -8.38
CA VAL A 574 -14.29 -12.34 -9.74
C VAL A 574 -14.38 -13.86 -10.00
N GLU A 575 -13.97 -14.70 -9.05
CA GLU A 575 -13.90 -16.16 -9.20
C GLU A 575 -15.03 -16.92 -8.51
N ASP A 576 -15.80 -16.31 -7.60
CA ASP A 576 -16.95 -16.97 -6.94
C ASP A 576 -18.29 -16.60 -7.61
N ASP A 577 -18.44 -15.36 -8.10
CA ASP A 577 -19.72 -14.85 -8.65
C ASP A 577 -20.11 -15.57 -9.98
N GLU A 578 -19.17 -16.17 -10.72
CA GLU A 578 -19.49 -16.97 -11.93
C GLU A 578 -20.07 -18.36 -11.61
N ASP A 579 -19.68 -18.99 -10.49
CA ASP A 579 -20.20 -20.31 -10.08
C ASP A 579 -21.53 -20.20 -9.29
N GLU A 580 -21.72 -19.16 -8.46
CA GLU A 580 -22.99 -18.97 -7.72
C GLU A 580 -24.16 -18.50 -8.62
N GLU A 581 -23.91 -17.66 -9.65
CA GLU A 581 -24.98 -17.23 -10.57
C GLU A 581 -25.44 -18.36 -11.53
N GLU A 582 -24.55 -19.29 -11.94
CA GLU A 582 -24.96 -20.46 -12.74
C GLU A 582 -25.78 -21.47 -11.92
N GLU A 583 -25.48 -21.70 -10.62
CA GLU A 583 -26.28 -22.60 -9.78
C GLU A 583 -27.68 -22.03 -9.42
N GLU A 584 -27.82 -20.72 -9.16
CA GLU A 584 -29.15 -20.12 -8.91
C GLU A 584 -30.05 -20.10 -10.18
N GLU A 585 -29.50 -19.91 -11.39
CA GLU A 585 -30.29 -19.99 -12.64
C GLU A 585 -30.73 -21.43 -12.98
N GLU A 586 -29.91 -22.47 -12.70
CA GLU A 586 -30.32 -23.87 -12.92
C GLU A 586 -31.41 -24.33 -11.92
N GLU A 587 -31.38 -23.91 -10.64
CA GLU A 587 -32.43 -24.26 -9.67
C GLU A 587 -33.79 -23.57 -9.98
N GLU A 588 -33.82 -22.32 -10.46
CA GLU A 588 -35.08 -21.66 -10.85
C GLU A 588 -35.71 -22.26 -12.13
N GLU A 589 -34.92 -22.77 -13.10
CA GLU A 589 -35.49 -23.44 -14.27
C GLU A 589 -36.10 -24.81 -13.93
N GLU A 590 -35.49 -25.62 -13.06
CA GLU A 590 -36.00 -26.97 -12.72
C GLU A 590 -37.32 -26.95 -11.90
N GLU A 591 -37.47 -26.06 -10.89
CA GLU A 591 -38.72 -25.98 -10.09
C GLU A 591 -39.96 -25.53 -10.92
N SER A 592 -39.76 -24.94 -12.09
CA SER A 592 -40.86 -24.35 -12.89
C SER A 592 -41.69 -25.37 -13.72
N SER A 593 -41.26 -26.64 -13.80
CA SER A 593 -41.65 -27.54 -14.90
C SER A 593 -42.69 -28.65 -14.59
N GLU A 594 -43.05 -28.93 -13.32
CA GLU A 594 -44.03 -29.98 -12.97
C GLU A 594 -45.14 -29.53 -11.98
N GLU A 595 -46.36 -29.24 -12.47
CA GLU A 595 -47.64 -29.83 -11.98
C GLU A 595 -48.92 -29.37 -12.74
N GLU A 596 -50.07 -29.99 -12.44
CA GLU A 596 -51.19 -30.20 -13.38
C GLU A 596 -52.31 -29.12 -13.49
N GLN A 597 -53.03 -29.16 -14.63
CA GLN A 597 -54.35 -28.52 -14.85
C GLN A 597 -55.45 -29.10 -13.92
N PRO A 598 -56.55 -28.37 -13.55
CA PRO A 598 -57.74 -28.36 -14.44
C PRO A 598 -58.82 -27.23 -14.33
N LYS A 599 -59.43 -26.91 -15.50
CA LYS A 599 -60.88 -26.65 -15.77
C LYS A 599 -61.64 -25.38 -15.28
N LYS A 600 -61.91 -24.50 -16.26
CA LYS A 600 -63.24 -24.02 -16.78
C LYS A 600 -64.26 -23.22 -15.91
N LYS A 601 -64.64 -22.06 -16.51
CA LYS A 601 -65.95 -21.33 -16.53
C LYS A 601 -66.32 -20.35 -15.39
N GLY A 602 -66.51 -19.07 -15.74
CA GLY A 602 -67.26 -18.07 -14.95
C GLY A 602 -67.49 -16.76 -15.71
N LYS A 603 -68.74 -16.30 -15.83
CA LYS A 603 -69.26 -15.31 -16.81
C LYS A 603 -69.45 -13.89 -16.20
N ASN A 604 -69.51 -12.86 -17.06
CA ASN A 604 -70.03 -11.48 -16.84
C ASN A 604 -69.17 -10.53 -15.97
N GLY A 605 -69.14 -9.20 -16.18
CA GLY A 605 -69.67 -8.40 -17.30
C GLY A 605 -69.52 -6.86 -17.14
N ALA A 606 -69.40 -6.18 -18.29
CA ALA A 606 -70.07 -4.93 -18.72
C ALA A 606 -69.87 -3.55 -18.03
N ALA A 607 -69.43 -2.58 -18.87
CA ALA A 607 -69.58 -1.10 -18.78
C ALA A 607 -68.87 -0.39 -17.61
N ASN A 608 -68.52 0.91 -17.64
CA ASN A 608 -68.83 2.08 -18.49
C ASN A 608 -67.68 3.11 -18.20
N GLY A 609 -67.24 4.10 -18.99
CA GLY A 609 -67.61 4.64 -20.31
C GLY A 609 -67.29 6.16 -20.38
N LYS A 610 -67.14 6.71 -21.60
CA LYS A 610 -66.93 8.15 -21.96
C LYS A 610 -65.53 8.76 -21.66
N GLY A 611 -64.96 9.60 -22.53
CA GLY A 611 -65.30 9.89 -23.93
C GLY A 611 -64.77 11.23 -24.51
N LYS A 612 -64.87 11.35 -25.85
CA LYS A 612 -64.80 12.56 -26.72
C LYS A 612 -63.40 13.20 -26.95
N GLU A 613 -62.94 13.34 -28.21
CA GLU A 613 -63.28 14.36 -29.25
C GLU A 613 -62.87 15.80 -28.84
N LYS A 614 -62.42 16.77 -29.66
CA LYS A 614 -62.02 16.97 -31.08
C LYS A 614 -61.45 18.42 -31.19
N ALA A 615 -60.73 18.91 -32.21
CA ALA A 615 -59.80 18.38 -33.23
C ALA A 615 -59.40 19.55 -34.19
N ASN A 616 -58.50 19.28 -35.17
CA ASN A 616 -58.32 20.02 -36.44
C ASN A 616 -57.43 21.31 -36.45
N GLY A 617 -56.59 21.43 -37.49
CA GLY A 617 -55.81 22.64 -37.84
C GLY A 617 -54.87 22.36 -39.03
N LYS A 618 -55.00 23.11 -40.14
CA LYS A 618 -54.37 22.80 -41.44
C LYS A 618 -53.76 24.05 -42.10
N SER A 619 -52.88 23.86 -43.09
CA SER A 619 -52.31 24.83 -44.07
C SER A 619 -51.09 25.66 -43.62
N ALA A 620 -50.19 26.13 -44.52
CA ALA A 620 -49.81 25.69 -45.90
C ALA A 620 -48.59 26.49 -46.44
N ASN A 621 -47.90 25.90 -47.45
CA ASN A 621 -47.21 26.51 -48.61
C ASN A 621 -45.81 27.19 -48.53
N GLY A 622 -45.02 26.95 -49.61
CA GLY A 622 -43.79 27.64 -50.06
C GLY A 622 -42.71 26.66 -50.58
N SER A 623 -42.67 26.24 -51.86
CA SER A 623 -41.93 26.85 -53.02
C SER A 623 -40.39 26.87 -52.87
N ASP A 624 -39.51 26.49 -53.83
CA ASP A 624 -39.66 25.96 -55.21
C ASP A 624 -38.29 25.45 -55.78
N ALA A 625 -38.28 24.93 -57.03
CA ALA A 625 -37.14 24.86 -58.00
C ALA A 625 -36.08 23.70 -58.03
N LYS A 626 -36.36 22.73 -58.93
CA LYS A 626 -35.53 22.07 -60.00
C LYS A 626 -33.97 21.94 -59.95
N GLY A 627 -33.48 20.76 -60.33
CA GLY A 627 -32.17 20.54 -60.98
C GLY A 627 -31.85 19.05 -61.32
N ASP A 628 -31.68 18.69 -62.60
CA ASP A 628 -31.43 17.31 -63.08
C ASP A 628 -29.95 16.86 -63.01
N ALA A 629 -29.68 15.55 -62.76
CA ALA A 629 -29.03 14.62 -63.72
C ALA A 629 -28.28 13.39 -63.12
N LYS A 630 -28.74 12.18 -63.49
CA LYS A 630 -28.00 10.90 -63.73
C LYS A 630 -26.74 10.51 -62.92
N GLY A 631 -26.81 9.39 -62.18
CA GLY A 631 -25.64 8.60 -61.74
C GLY A 631 -25.97 7.17 -61.30
N LYS A 632 -25.40 6.15 -61.96
CA LYS A 632 -25.69 4.70 -61.85
C LYS A 632 -25.53 4.07 -60.44
N GLY A 633 -26.46 3.18 -60.07
CA GLY A 633 -26.16 1.72 -60.02
C GLY A 633 -25.94 1.00 -58.68
N LYS A 634 -26.81 -0.01 -58.42
CA LYS A 634 -26.63 -1.23 -57.61
C LYS A 634 -26.45 -1.15 -56.07
N GLY A 635 -27.52 -1.55 -55.37
CA GLY A 635 -27.47 -2.73 -54.49
C GLY A 635 -26.97 -2.56 -53.04
N LYS A 636 -27.82 -2.04 -52.14
CA LYS A 636 -27.66 -2.28 -50.70
C LYS A 636 -28.19 -3.67 -50.33
N GLY A 637 -27.32 -4.53 -49.81
CA GLY A 637 -27.73 -5.67 -48.99
C GLY A 637 -28.29 -5.19 -47.65
N LYS A 638 -29.21 -5.96 -47.06
CA LYS A 638 -29.67 -5.72 -45.68
C LYS A 638 -28.57 -6.16 -44.70
N GLY A 639 -27.87 -5.20 -44.11
CA GLY A 639 -27.20 -5.43 -42.83
C GLY A 639 -28.26 -5.48 -41.73
N LYS A 640 -28.32 -6.57 -40.98
CA LYS A 640 -29.10 -6.67 -39.74
C LYS A 640 -28.48 -5.68 -38.75
N ALA A 641 -29.30 -4.88 -38.06
CA ALA A 641 -28.78 -4.14 -36.92
C ALA A 641 -28.37 -5.17 -35.86
N VAL A 642 -27.10 -5.12 -35.45
CA VAL A 642 -26.67 -5.73 -34.20
C VAL A 642 -27.03 -4.69 -33.15
N GLU A 643 -28.00 -5.02 -32.29
CA GLU A 643 -28.16 -4.29 -31.05
C GLU A 643 -26.87 -4.53 -30.26
N LYS A 644 -26.22 -3.45 -29.86
CA LYS A 644 -25.07 -3.55 -28.96
C LYS A 644 -25.66 -3.98 -27.63
N GLU A 645 -25.29 -5.17 -27.16
CA GLU A 645 -25.53 -5.56 -25.78
C GLU A 645 -24.96 -4.47 -24.85
N PRO A 646 -25.57 -4.22 -23.69
CA PRO A 646 -24.93 -3.37 -22.69
C PRO A 646 -23.57 -3.99 -22.39
N GLU A 647 -22.51 -3.18 -22.48
CA GLU A 647 -21.25 -3.57 -21.85
C GLU A 647 -21.53 -3.71 -20.34
N PRO A 648 -21.03 -4.76 -19.67
CA PRO A 648 -21.26 -4.94 -18.24
C PRO A 648 -20.83 -3.67 -17.50
N GLU A 649 -21.59 -3.27 -16.48
CA GLU A 649 -21.17 -2.17 -15.61
C GLU A 649 -19.90 -2.65 -14.90
N GLU A 650 -18.74 -2.10 -15.28
CA GLU A 650 -17.45 -2.43 -14.65
C GLU A 650 -17.60 -2.27 -13.13
N GLU A 651 -17.51 -3.39 -12.39
CA GLU A 651 -17.57 -3.40 -10.93
C GLU A 651 -16.56 -2.39 -10.36
N LEU A 652 -17.05 -1.48 -9.50
CA LEU A 652 -16.20 -0.44 -8.93
C LEU A 652 -15.21 -1.07 -7.94
N GLU A 653 -13.95 -1.21 -8.33
CA GLU A 653 -12.87 -1.70 -7.46
C GLU A 653 -12.74 -0.80 -6.21
N VAL A 654 -13.20 -1.29 -5.06
CA VAL A 654 -13.23 -0.54 -3.79
C VAL A 654 -12.00 -0.77 -2.91
N GLY A 655 -11.01 -1.54 -3.36
CA GLY A 655 -9.82 -1.89 -2.59
C GLY A 655 -10.15 -2.85 -1.44
N GLY A 656 -9.43 -2.75 -0.32
CA GLY A 656 -9.62 -3.66 0.82
C GLY A 656 -9.10 -5.09 0.63
N HIS A 657 -8.67 -5.48 -0.56
CA HIS A 657 -8.03 -6.78 -0.80
C HIS A 657 -6.69 -6.90 -0.06
N GLU A 658 -6.37 -8.14 0.32
CA GLU A 658 -5.09 -8.53 0.90
C GLU A 658 -4.14 -8.97 -0.22
N VAL A 659 -2.89 -8.54 -0.14
CA VAL A 659 -1.84 -8.84 -1.13
C VAL A 659 -0.59 -9.31 -0.41
N TYR A 660 0.01 -10.38 -0.92
CA TYR A 660 1.41 -10.75 -0.68
C TYR A 660 2.15 -10.67 -2.01
N MET A 661 3.36 -10.13 -2.00
CA MET A 661 4.18 -9.93 -3.19
C MET A 661 5.65 -10.15 -2.86
N ALA A 662 6.43 -10.51 -3.88
CA ALA A 662 7.88 -10.61 -3.73
C ALA A 662 8.47 -9.23 -3.40
N GLY A 663 9.42 -9.18 -2.46
CA GLY A 663 10.25 -8.01 -2.23
C GLY A 663 11.26 -7.86 -3.38
N ASP A 664 11.41 -6.64 -3.89
CA ASP A 664 12.29 -6.35 -5.00
C ASP A 664 13.76 -6.19 -4.52
N ASP A 665 14.67 -6.96 -5.11
CA ASP A 665 16.12 -6.87 -4.87
C ASP A 665 16.75 -5.64 -5.58
N ASP A 666 16.09 -5.09 -6.61
CA ASP A 666 16.63 -4.01 -7.44
C ASP A 666 16.09 -2.62 -7.02
N SER A 667 16.95 -1.86 -6.34
CA SER A 667 16.70 -0.53 -5.72
C SER A 667 16.25 0.64 -6.63
N ASN A 668 15.69 0.39 -7.81
CA ASN A 668 15.50 1.39 -8.87
C ASN A 668 14.04 1.59 -9.33
N GLU A 669 13.10 0.75 -8.87
CA GLU A 669 11.66 0.87 -9.14
C GLU A 669 10.85 0.95 -7.83
N ASP A 670 9.60 1.42 -7.88
CA ASP A 670 8.75 1.49 -6.67
C ASP A 670 8.27 0.06 -6.35
N ALA A 671 9.00 -0.64 -5.46
CA ALA A 671 8.82 -2.06 -5.10
C ALA A 671 7.43 -2.48 -4.55
N ALA A 672 6.46 -1.57 -4.52
CA ALA A 672 5.07 -1.81 -4.11
C ALA A 672 4.06 -1.53 -5.24
N ILE A 673 4.50 -1.35 -6.49
CA ILE A 673 3.59 -1.39 -7.66
C ILE A 673 3.18 -2.84 -7.88
N TYR A 674 1.89 -3.12 -7.74
CA TYR A 674 1.32 -4.47 -7.95
C TYR A 674 0.25 -4.50 -9.05
N LYS A 675 -0.13 -3.34 -9.62
CA LYS A 675 -0.94 -3.25 -10.84
C LYS A 675 -0.29 -2.27 -11.82
N THR A 676 0.32 -2.81 -12.86
CA THR A 676 0.68 -2.05 -14.08
C THR A 676 -0.19 -2.53 -15.24
N SER A 677 -0.05 -1.90 -16.42
CA SER A 677 -0.75 -2.34 -17.63
C SER A 677 -0.11 -3.56 -18.32
N ASP A 678 1.06 -4.01 -17.88
CA ASP A 678 1.92 -4.91 -18.66
C ASP A 678 2.72 -5.95 -17.82
N GLU A 679 2.83 -5.79 -16.49
CA GLU A 679 3.65 -6.62 -15.59
C GLU A 679 2.92 -6.81 -14.23
N ASP A 680 2.32 -7.99 -14.01
CA ASP A 680 1.70 -8.44 -12.75
C ASP A 680 2.53 -9.57 -12.05
N ASP A 681 3.70 -9.91 -12.61
CA ASP A 681 4.53 -11.09 -12.29
C ASP A 681 5.08 -11.16 -10.83
N ASN A 682 4.85 -10.13 -10.00
CA ASN A 682 5.37 -10.02 -8.63
C ASN A 682 4.36 -10.35 -7.52
N ILE A 683 3.06 -10.53 -7.84
CA ILE A 683 2.06 -10.93 -6.84
C ILE A 683 2.21 -12.42 -6.52
N LEU A 684 2.35 -12.76 -5.24
CA LEU A 684 2.44 -14.13 -4.76
C LEU A 684 1.08 -14.67 -4.26
N PHE A 685 0.25 -13.81 -3.68
CA PHE A 685 -1.10 -14.16 -3.22
C PHE A 685 -2.00 -12.93 -3.20
N PHE A 686 -3.26 -13.09 -3.60
CA PHE A 686 -4.29 -12.05 -3.59
C PHE A 686 -5.58 -12.60 -3.00
N GLN A 687 -6.26 -11.84 -2.15
CA GLN A 687 -7.58 -12.20 -1.61
C GLN A 687 -8.46 -10.94 -1.44
N ALA A 688 -9.54 -10.87 -2.23
CA ALA A 688 -10.60 -9.88 -2.05
C ALA A 688 -11.24 -10.00 -0.64
N ALA A 689 -11.86 -8.92 -0.16
CA ALA A 689 -12.52 -8.96 1.14
C ALA A 689 -13.82 -9.76 1.05
N SER A 690 -13.88 -10.87 1.77
CA SER A 690 -14.92 -11.90 1.62
C SER A 690 -15.52 -12.32 2.97
N TRP A 691 -16.58 -13.13 2.90
CA TRP A 691 -17.23 -13.74 4.06
C TRP A 691 -16.82 -15.21 4.21
N ASN A 692 -16.43 -15.63 5.41
CA ASN A 692 -16.15 -17.02 5.79
C ASN A 692 -15.02 -17.75 5.03
N LYS A 693 -14.22 -17.05 4.21
CA LYS A 693 -12.99 -17.59 3.63
C LYS A 693 -11.82 -17.47 4.63
N MET A 694 -11.04 -18.53 4.82
CA MET A 694 -9.76 -18.50 5.54
C MET A 694 -8.61 -18.63 4.55
N SER A 695 -7.74 -17.63 4.45
CA SER A 695 -6.43 -17.80 3.81
C SER A 695 -5.38 -18.23 4.83
N ILE A 696 -4.43 -19.04 4.38
CA ILE A 696 -3.22 -19.45 5.10
C ILE A 696 -2.05 -19.20 4.14
N VAL A 697 -1.01 -18.50 4.58
CA VAL A 697 0.18 -18.21 3.78
C VAL A 697 1.44 -18.46 4.62
N LEU A 698 2.37 -19.28 4.12
CA LEU A 698 3.72 -19.37 4.69
C LEU A 698 4.53 -18.17 4.20
N ARG A 699 4.90 -17.30 5.14
CA ARG A 699 5.57 -16.04 4.82
C ARG A 699 7.00 -16.03 5.33
N ASP A 700 7.94 -15.86 4.41
CA ASP A 700 9.36 -15.70 4.67
C ASP A 700 9.77 -14.23 4.85
N SER A 701 11.09 -13.95 4.86
CA SER A 701 11.61 -12.58 4.94
C SER A 701 11.68 -11.83 3.61
N GLY A 702 11.57 -12.53 2.47
CA GLY A 702 11.50 -11.92 1.14
C GLY A 702 10.11 -11.38 0.80
N THR A 703 9.06 -11.87 1.47
CA THR A 703 7.66 -11.57 1.13
C THR A 703 7.13 -10.30 1.81
N LEU A 704 6.67 -9.33 1.00
CA LEU A 704 5.91 -8.17 1.45
C LEU A 704 4.41 -8.50 1.60
N ARG A 705 3.71 -7.87 2.55
CA ARG A 705 2.25 -7.98 2.74
C ARG A 705 1.61 -6.62 2.96
N PHE A 706 0.41 -6.40 2.41
CA PHE A 706 -0.47 -5.30 2.81
C PHE A 706 -1.97 -5.62 2.63
N VAL A 707 -2.82 -4.79 3.24
CA VAL A 707 -4.27 -4.70 2.96
C VAL A 707 -4.54 -3.34 2.32
N LYS A 708 -5.00 -3.34 1.06
CA LYS A 708 -5.22 -2.13 0.27
C LYS A 708 -6.25 -1.21 0.95
N TYR A 709 -6.07 0.10 0.81
CA TYR A 709 -7.01 1.09 1.31
C TYR A 709 -8.45 0.82 0.84
N VAL A 710 -9.38 0.88 1.79
CA VAL A 710 -10.82 0.70 1.54
C VAL A 710 -11.42 2.03 1.08
N SER A 711 -11.84 2.09 -0.19
CA SER A 711 -12.52 3.23 -0.80
C SER A 711 -13.80 3.62 -0.06
N GLN A 712 -14.10 4.91 0.04
CA GLN A 712 -15.36 5.45 0.54
C GLN A 712 -16.60 4.96 -0.26
N SER A 713 -16.40 4.40 -1.46
CA SER A 713 -17.45 3.75 -2.25
C SER A 713 -17.81 2.32 -1.82
N ALA A 714 -17.06 1.70 -0.90
CA ALA A 714 -17.36 0.35 -0.40
C ALA A 714 -18.74 0.31 0.30
N LYS A 715 -19.46 -0.80 0.13
CA LYS A 715 -20.82 -0.98 0.70
C LYS A 715 -20.83 -1.13 2.23
N GLY A 716 -19.67 -1.30 2.86
CA GLY A 716 -19.44 -1.44 4.30
C GLY A 716 -17.95 -1.38 4.62
N ASP A 717 -17.58 -1.66 5.87
CA ASP A 717 -16.18 -1.79 6.26
C ASP A 717 -15.65 -3.20 5.94
N ARG A 718 -14.33 -3.36 5.71
CA ARG A 718 -13.70 -4.70 5.70
C ARG A 718 -13.48 -5.18 7.13
N TRP A 719 -13.81 -6.44 7.39
CA TRP A 719 -13.61 -7.10 8.68
C TRP A 719 -12.83 -8.39 8.50
N ASP A 720 -11.87 -8.64 9.38
CA ASP A 720 -11.17 -9.91 9.43
C ASP A 720 -10.58 -10.25 10.82
N VAL A 721 -10.11 -11.48 10.96
CA VAL A 721 -9.23 -11.91 12.06
C VAL A 721 -7.94 -12.43 11.47
N SER A 722 -6.85 -11.72 11.71
CA SER A 722 -5.51 -12.15 11.33
C SER A 722 -4.79 -12.78 12.52
N ALA A 723 -4.14 -13.91 12.26
CA ALA A 723 -3.39 -14.70 13.22
C ALA A 723 -2.00 -15.00 12.65
N MET A 724 -0.96 -14.86 13.48
CA MET A 724 0.43 -15.08 13.10
C MET A 724 0.98 -16.19 13.97
N PHE A 725 1.38 -17.30 13.34
CA PHE A 725 1.93 -18.47 14.03
C PHE A 725 3.41 -18.62 13.67
N GLU A 726 4.29 -18.39 14.66
CA GLU A 726 5.71 -18.75 14.53
C GLU A 726 5.83 -20.27 14.46
N ILE A 727 6.65 -20.79 13.55
CA ILE A 727 6.87 -22.22 13.36
C ILE A 727 8.33 -22.62 13.64
N GLU A 728 8.53 -23.89 13.99
CA GLU A 728 9.85 -24.51 14.07
C GLU A 728 10.45 -24.61 12.66
N GLU A 729 11.68 -24.14 12.50
CA GLU A 729 12.45 -24.38 11.27
C GLU A 729 12.59 -25.89 11.07
N GLN A 730 12.23 -26.37 9.89
CA GLN A 730 12.54 -27.73 9.48
C GLN A 730 14.01 -27.75 9.06
N ASP A 731 14.84 -28.50 9.77
CA ASP A 731 16.21 -28.75 9.34
C ASP A 731 16.15 -29.48 7.99
N GLU A 732 16.66 -28.86 6.91
CA GLU A 732 16.95 -29.60 5.68
C GLU A 732 18.02 -30.65 6.00
N GLU A 733 17.60 -31.91 6.23
CA GLU A 733 18.57 -33.02 6.21
C GLU A 733 19.21 -33.04 4.82
N PRO A 734 20.54 -32.86 4.70
CA PRO A 734 21.18 -32.77 3.40
C PRO A 734 21.01 -34.10 2.68
N SER A 735 20.29 -34.07 1.55
CA SER A 735 19.89 -35.26 0.79
C SER A 735 21.09 -36.17 0.52
N SER A 736 21.13 -37.31 1.23
CA SER A 736 22.29 -38.19 1.26
C SER A 736 22.37 -39.10 0.04
N GLU A 737 22.43 -38.51 -1.15
CA GLU A 737 22.56 -39.21 -2.45
C GLU A 737 23.76 -38.71 -3.30
N GLU A 738 24.94 -38.53 -2.69
CA GLU A 738 26.21 -38.64 -3.43
C GLU A 738 27.29 -39.43 -2.66
N GLU A 739 27.25 -40.77 -2.73
CA GLU A 739 28.45 -41.59 -2.50
C GLU A 739 29.44 -41.46 -3.68
N GLY A 740 30.16 -40.34 -3.71
CA GLY A 740 31.22 -40.02 -4.68
C GLY A 740 32.63 -40.15 -4.12
N ASN A 741 33.10 -41.38 -3.87
CA ASN A 741 34.39 -41.66 -3.21
C ASN A 741 35.60 -40.97 -3.88
N GLY A 742 36.33 -40.12 -3.12
CA GLY A 742 37.54 -39.42 -3.56
C GLY A 742 38.41 -38.90 -2.41
N GLU A 743 39.35 -39.73 -1.92
CA GLU A 743 40.25 -39.35 -0.82
C GLU A 743 41.25 -38.21 -1.14
N ALA A 744 41.52 -37.44 -0.08
CA ALA A 744 42.77 -36.72 0.24
C ALA A 744 43.16 -35.44 -0.53
N SER A 745 42.98 -34.28 0.12
CA SER A 745 44.15 -33.56 0.68
C SER A 745 43.82 -32.43 1.67
N GLY A 746 43.95 -32.74 2.96
CA GLY A 746 44.56 -31.94 4.03
C GLY A 746 44.37 -30.42 4.19
N VAL A 747 43.80 -30.09 5.36
CA VAL A 747 44.15 -28.94 6.25
C VAL A 747 43.52 -27.59 5.90
N GLY A 748 42.48 -27.25 6.68
CA GLY A 748 41.73 -25.99 6.62
C GLY A 748 42.30 -24.83 7.43
N VAL A 749 41.42 -23.84 7.66
CA VAL A 749 41.54 -22.67 8.56
C VAL A 749 40.08 -22.19 8.75
N VAL A 750 39.48 -22.42 9.92
CA VAL A 750 38.97 -21.38 10.86
C VAL A 750 38.81 -19.99 10.24
N ASP A 751 37.57 -19.52 10.10
CA ASP A 751 37.27 -18.10 10.00
C ASP A 751 36.42 -17.70 11.22
N ASP A 752 37.00 -16.82 12.03
CA ASP A 752 36.48 -16.31 13.31
C ASP A 752 37.14 -14.94 13.50
N SER A 753 36.51 -13.88 12.98
CA SER A 753 36.73 -12.53 13.47
C SER A 753 35.70 -11.52 12.96
N GLU A 754 35.03 -10.91 13.93
CA GLU A 754 34.43 -9.58 13.83
C GLU A 754 35.48 -8.56 13.33
N GLU A 755 35.26 -7.87 12.19
CA GLU A 755 36.09 -6.71 11.82
C GLU A 755 35.52 -5.41 12.37
N GLU A 756 36.01 -5.06 13.56
CA GLU A 756 35.90 -3.76 14.23
C GLU A 756 36.31 -2.60 13.30
N PHE A 757 35.33 -1.85 12.78
CA PHE A 757 35.54 -0.68 11.91
C PHE A 757 36.43 0.38 12.56
N LYS A 758 37.68 0.49 12.08
CA LYS A 758 38.64 1.51 12.53
C LYS A 758 38.72 2.66 11.54
N GLY A 759 38.34 3.84 12.03
CA GLY A 759 38.25 5.06 11.23
C GLY A 759 39.58 5.53 10.63
N PHE A 760 39.49 6.18 9.48
CA PHE A 760 40.62 6.78 8.79
C PHE A 760 41.25 7.95 9.57
N SER A 761 42.57 8.08 9.47
CA SER A 761 43.30 9.30 9.83
C SER A 761 44.35 9.61 8.75
N PRO A 762 44.74 10.89 8.55
CA PRO A 762 45.22 11.36 7.25
C PRO A 762 46.74 11.63 7.17
N SER A 763 47.27 11.59 5.94
CA SER A 763 48.50 12.24 5.44
C SER A 763 48.49 12.09 3.91
N GLU A 764 48.45 13.14 3.08
CA GLU A 764 49.52 14.09 2.72
C GLU A 764 50.65 13.49 1.85
N ASP A 765 51.06 14.27 0.82
CA ASP A 765 52.20 14.09 -0.11
C ASP A 765 52.13 12.95 -1.17
N SER A 766 52.61 13.08 -2.43
CA SER A 766 53.15 14.21 -3.24
C SER A 766 53.16 13.85 -4.75
N ASP A 767 53.19 14.86 -5.65
CA ASP A 767 53.64 14.89 -7.08
C ASP A 767 53.31 13.72 -8.06
N SER A 768 52.92 13.91 -9.32
CA SER A 768 53.55 14.74 -10.38
C SER A 768 52.76 14.73 -11.71
N ASP A 769 53.02 15.73 -12.57
CA ASP A 769 52.64 15.93 -13.99
C ASP A 769 51.16 16.28 -14.35
#